data_AF-A0A926Z722-F1
#
_entry.id   AF-A0A926Z722-F1
#
_cell.length_a   1.000
_cell.length_b   1.000
_cell.length_c   1.000
_cell.angle_alpha   90.00
_cell.angle_beta   90.00
_cell.angle_gamma   90.00
#
_symmetry.space_group_name_H-M   'P 1'
#
loop_
_entity.id
_entity.type
_entity.pdbx_description
1 polymer ?
#
loop_
_entity_poly.entity_id
_entity_poly.type
_entity_poly.pdbx_seq_one_letter_code
_entity_poly.pdbx_strand_id
1 'polypeptide(L)'
;MTPTLPTEQIDRIVWNQHHDPFTVLGPHEIEQDGKSVWVVRAYLPDAEAVSVVTPDQNKEYSMQSVHHPHFFECVISDAPHLFSYQLKVKSSQGDRLMRDPYYFKSPLLTEFDAYLFGEGTHYQIYEKMGAHPTEIDGVSGVYFAVWAPNARNVSVIGDFNSWDGRKHQMRKGHTGIWDLFIPDLTIGTVYKYEIKSPEGHIYEKSDPYGFFQEIRPKTASIVTDLNDYQWHDQDWLDNRRSQDPLKQPISVYELHLGSWMHSAMDHPPESGYPAVAAADLKPGARFLTYRELAEDLIPYVKGMGYTHIEVMPIAEHPFDGSWGYQVTGYYAATSRYGTPQDLMYFIDKCHQNNIGIIVDWVPAHFPKDGHGLSFFDGTFLYEPADVRIGEHKEWGTKIFNYKRSEVKNFLIANVLFWFEKYHIDGIRVDAVASMIYRDYNREAGTWLPNEYGGRESLEAIELFRHLHSILFTYYPGALSIAEESTSWPMVTWPAYSGGLGFNLKWNMGWMHDMLNYFKLDPYFRGHNNNYLTFSIWYAFSENFMLALSHDEVVHGKSPMIGKMPGDEWQKFANLRCLYGYMFTHPGKKTMFMGMEIGQWSEWNVWGDLEWHLLQYQPHKSLQTYIGDLNKLLRSTPELYVQDFSQDGFEWIECNDTQNSVISFLRKAEHGDFVLVVCNFTPVPHHNYRVGVPEKGFYKEILNSDAPIYGGSGIGNLGGKYTDDYGTHGKPYSLDVTAPPLSVVVLKYIGEDIGEA
;
A
#
# COMPACT_ATOMS: atom_id res chain seq x y z
N MET A 1 0.23 -39.98 -44.66
CA MET A 1 0.92 -38.70 -44.99
C MET A 1 2.26 -38.73 -44.29
N THR A 2 3.35 -38.35 -44.95
CA THR A 2 4.63 -38.16 -44.24
C THR A 2 4.50 -36.89 -43.39
N PRO A 3 4.84 -36.90 -42.10
CA PRO A 3 4.78 -35.71 -41.25
C PRO A 3 5.58 -34.56 -41.87
N THR A 4 5.06 -33.34 -41.87
CA THR A 4 5.85 -32.16 -42.29
C THR A 4 6.88 -31.72 -41.24
N LEU A 5 6.86 -32.33 -40.05
CA LEU A 5 7.75 -32.03 -38.93
C LEU A 5 8.45 -33.28 -38.37
N PRO A 6 9.65 -33.13 -37.78
CA PRO A 6 10.27 -34.18 -36.98
C PRO A 6 9.39 -34.57 -35.79
N THR A 7 9.32 -35.87 -35.49
CA THR A 7 8.62 -36.43 -34.32
C THR A 7 8.91 -35.70 -33.02
N GLU A 8 10.18 -35.34 -32.80
CA GLU A 8 10.62 -34.69 -31.57
C GLU A 8 9.90 -33.36 -31.31
N GLN A 9 9.59 -32.59 -32.36
CA GLN A 9 8.85 -31.33 -32.22
C GLN A 9 7.40 -31.57 -31.80
N ILE A 10 6.77 -32.61 -32.36
CA ILE A 10 5.41 -33.02 -31.99
C ILE A 10 5.39 -33.50 -30.54
N ASP A 11 6.34 -34.33 -30.14
CA ASP A 11 6.45 -34.81 -28.76
C ASP A 11 6.63 -33.65 -27.77
N ARG A 12 7.47 -32.66 -28.10
CA ARG A 12 7.65 -31.47 -27.24
C ARG A 12 6.33 -30.71 -27.03
N ILE A 13 5.49 -30.57 -28.05
CA ILE A 13 4.17 -29.96 -27.91
C ILE A 13 3.25 -30.84 -27.06
N VAL A 14 3.14 -32.13 -27.40
CA VAL A 14 2.25 -33.09 -26.73
C VAL A 14 2.54 -33.16 -25.23
N TRP A 15 3.83 -33.19 -24.87
CA TRP A 15 4.30 -33.30 -23.49
C TRP A 15 4.49 -31.94 -22.79
N ASN A 16 4.00 -30.84 -23.37
CA ASN A 16 4.03 -29.49 -22.81
C ASN A 16 5.47 -29.02 -22.47
N GLN A 17 6.41 -29.16 -23.42
CA GLN A 17 7.85 -28.89 -23.27
C GLN A 17 8.40 -27.93 -24.34
N HIS A 18 7.55 -27.40 -25.21
CA HIS A 18 7.99 -26.60 -26.34
C HIS A 18 8.09 -25.12 -25.96
N HIS A 19 9.25 -24.48 -26.17
CA HIS A 19 9.47 -23.09 -25.77
C HIS A 19 8.78 -22.06 -26.68
N ASP A 20 8.56 -22.39 -27.95
CA ASP A 20 7.85 -21.51 -28.89
C ASP A 20 6.84 -22.31 -29.75
N PRO A 21 5.63 -22.57 -29.22
CA PRO A 21 4.61 -23.32 -29.93
C PRO A 21 4.25 -22.73 -31.31
N PHE A 22 4.47 -21.43 -31.55
CA PHE A 22 4.17 -20.79 -32.84
C PHE A 22 5.10 -21.24 -33.97
N THR A 23 6.23 -21.87 -33.66
CA THR A 23 7.10 -22.51 -34.69
C THR A 23 6.53 -23.83 -35.20
N VAL A 24 5.54 -24.40 -34.50
CA VAL A 24 4.94 -25.71 -34.80
C VAL A 24 3.46 -25.57 -35.13
N LEU A 25 2.69 -24.96 -34.24
CA LEU A 25 1.23 -24.80 -34.30
C LEU A 25 0.84 -23.58 -35.14
N GLY A 26 -0.44 -23.52 -35.52
CA GLY A 26 -0.98 -22.48 -36.38
C GLY A 26 -0.67 -22.69 -37.86
N PRO A 27 -0.83 -21.65 -38.70
CA PRO A 27 -0.56 -21.73 -40.13
C PRO A 27 0.92 -21.48 -40.45
N HIS A 28 1.49 -22.35 -41.29
CA HIS A 28 2.86 -22.24 -41.80
C HIS A 28 2.89 -22.38 -43.31
N GLU A 29 3.70 -21.56 -43.96
CA GLU A 29 3.99 -21.70 -45.38
C GLU A 29 5.15 -22.69 -45.56
N ILE A 30 4.95 -23.74 -46.35
CA ILE A 30 5.96 -24.77 -46.63
C ILE A 30 6.08 -25.01 -48.13
N GLU A 31 7.23 -25.52 -48.57
CA GLU A 31 7.42 -25.95 -49.94
C GLU A 31 7.11 -27.45 -50.08
N GLN A 32 6.18 -27.80 -50.97
CA GLN A 32 5.86 -29.17 -51.31
C GLN A 32 5.74 -29.31 -52.83
N ASP A 33 6.47 -30.29 -53.40
CA ASP A 33 6.52 -30.54 -54.84
C ASP A 33 6.85 -29.29 -55.70
N GLY A 34 7.72 -28.42 -55.17
CA GLY A 34 8.15 -27.18 -55.83
C GLY A 34 7.10 -26.05 -55.84
N LYS A 35 6.05 -26.17 -55.02
CA LYS A 35 5.02 -25.14 -54.83
C LYS A 35 4.92 -24.74 -53.37
N SER A 36 4.67 -23.46 -53.12
CA SER A 36 4.32 -22.98 -51.80
C SER A 36 2.89 -23.41 -51.44
N VAL A 37 2.74 -24.07 -50.30
CA VAL A 37 1.46 -24.54 -49.76
C VAL A 37 1.36 -24.18 -48.28
N TRP A 38 0.13 -24.08 -47.76
CA TRP A 38 -0.10 -23.86 -46.34
C TRP A 38 -0.23 -25.18 -45.60
N VAL A 39 0.35 -25.27 -44.41
CA VAL A 39 0.06 -26.33 -43.44
C VAL A 39 -0.49 -25.69 -42.17
N VAL A 40 -1.66 -26.16 -41.74
CA VAL A 40 -2.26 -25.78 -40.46
C VAL A 40 -2.04 -26.92 -39.49
N ARG A 41 -1.52 -26.62 -38.31
CA ARG A 41 -1.27 -27.62 -37.25
C ARG A 41 -1.95 -27.22 -35.96
N ALA A 42 -2.65 -28.16 -35.35
CA ALA A 42 -3.38 -27.94 -34.11
C ALA A 42 -3.13 -29.10 -33.13
N TYR A 43 -2.85 -28.77 -31.88
CA TYR A 43 -2.82 -29.74 -30.80
C TYR A 43 -4.05 -29.55 -29.91
N LEU A 44 -4.96 -30.53 -29.93
CA LEU A 44 -6.27 -30.45 -29.28
C LEU A 44 -6.52 -31.75 -28.51
N PRO A 45 -6.11 -31.84 -27.21
CA PRO A 45 -6.09 -33.07 -26.42
C PRO A 45 -7.47 -33.68 -26.15
N ASP A 46 -8.54 -32.90 -26.32
CA ASP A 46 -9.94 -33.32 -26.17
C ASP A 46 -10.63 -33.62 -27.51
N ALA A 47 -9.93 -33.48 -28.64
CA ALA A 47 -10.51 -33.65 -29.97
C ALA A 47 -10.40 -35.10 -30.48
N GLU A 48 -11.48 -35.57 -31.10
CA GLU A 48 -11.56 -36.83 -31.86
C GLU A 48 -11.30 -36.60 -33.35
N ALA A 49 -11.75 -35.46 -33.87
CA ALA A 49 -11.52 -35.03 -35.25
C ALA A 49 -11.50 -33.50 -35.33
N VAL A 50 -10.70 -32.96 -36.26
CA VAL A 50 -10.57 -31.52 -36.46
C VAL A 50 -10.64 -31.22 -37.96
N SER A 51 -11.25 -30.10 -38.32
CA SER A 51 -11.24 -29.57 -39.69
C SER A 51 -10.93 -28.07 -39.69
N VAL A 52 -10.17 -27.62 -40.68
CA VAL A 52 -9.93 -26.21 -40.97
C VAL A 52 -11.09 -25.70 -41.80
N VAL A 53 -11.81 -24.70 -41.30
CA VAL A 53 -12.92 -24.03 -41.99
C VAL A 53 -12.43 -22.66 -42.43
N THR A 54 -12.62 -22.35 -43.70
CA THR A 54 -12.32 -21.03 -44.31
C THR A 54 -13.65 -20.35 -44.64
N PRO A 55 -14.19 -19.50 -43.75
CA PRO A 55 -15.52 -18.93 -43.93
C PRO A 55 -15.63 -18.06 -45.19
N ASP A 56 -14.54 -17.39 -45.54
CA ASP A 56 -14.39 -16.56 -46.74
C ASP A 56 -14.47 -17.36 -48.05
N GLN A 57 -13.93 -18.58 -48.05
CA GLN A 57 -13.91 -19.46 -49.23
C GLN A 57 -15.04 -20.51 -49.20
N ASN A 58 -15.78 -20.59 -48.09
CA ASN A 58 -16.78 -21.62 -47.81
C ASN A 58 -16.25 -23.04 -48.02
N LYS A 59 -15.01 -23.31 -47.58
CA LYS A 59 -14.37 -24.64 -47.66
C LYS A 59 -14.06 -25.19 -46.28
N GLU A 60 -14.17 -26.52 -46.16
CA GLU A 60 -13.82 -27.29 -44.98
C GLU A 60 -12.78 -28.35 -45.37
N TYR A 61 -11.63 -28.33 -44.70
CA TYR A 61 -10.51 -29.24 -44.93
C TYR A 61 -10.32 -30.13 -43.71
N SER A 62 -10.50 -31.45 -43.85
CA SER A 62 -10.28 -32.38 -42.74
C SER A 62 -8.80 -32.43 -42.38
N MET A 63 -8.48 -32.27 -41.09
CA MET A 63 -7.14 -32.51 -40.59
C MET A 63 -6.92 -34.02 -40.36
N GLN A 64 -5.68 -34.47 -40.43
CA GLN A 64 -5.26 -35.85 -40.14
C GLN A 64 -4.44 -35.86 -38.86
N SER A 65 -4.60 -36.89 -38.02
CA SER A 65 -3.71 -37.06 -36.88
C SER A 65 -2.32 -37.49 -37.35
N VAL A 66 -1.28 -36.86 -36.82
CA VAL A 66 0.11 -37.12 -37.21
C VAL A 66 0.92 -37.40 -35.95
N HIS A 67 1.49 -38.61 -35.90
CA HIS A 67 2.34 -39.12 -34.81
C HIS A 67 1.66 -39.32 -33.44
N HIS A 68 0.70 -38.47 -33.08
CA HIS A 68 -0.06 -38.53 -31.84
C HIS A 68 -1.56 -38.35 -32.16
N PRO A 69 -2.49 -39.10 -31.51
CA PRO A 69 -3.92 -39.07 -31.85
C PRO A 69 -4.57 -37.69 -31.74
N HIS A 70 -4.00 -36.80 -30.93
CA HIS A 70 -4.53 -35.46 -30.67
C HIS A 70 -3.70 -34.32 -31.32
N PHE A 71 -2.68 -34.66 -32.11
CA PHE A 71 -1.94 -33.69 -32.90
C PHE A 71 -2.38 -33.79 -34.36
N PHE A 72 -2.94 -32.71 -34.89
CA PHE A 72 -3.60 -32.69 -36.18
C PHE A 72 -2.85 -31.79 -37.17
N GLU A 73 -2.77 -32.23 -38.41
CA GLU A 73 -2.15 -31.51 -39.51
C GLU A 73 -3.06 -31.49 -40.74
N CYS A 74 -3.11 -30.35 -41.44
CA CYS A 74 -3.84 -30.19 -42.68
C CYS A 74 -3.02 -29.39 -43.68
N VAL A 75 -2.71 -29.99 -44.83
CA VAL A 75 -2.04 -29.32 -45.95
C VAL A 75 -3.09 -28.77 -46.91
N ILE A 76 -3.04 -27.48 -47.18
CA ILE A 76 -3.96 -26.72 -48.02
C ILE A 76 -3.15 -26.14 -49.19
N SER A 77 -3.34 -26.72 -50.37
CA SER A 77 -2.58 -26.38 -51.59
C SER A 77 -3.33 -25.44 -52.55
N ASP A 78 -4.61 -25.19 -52.30
CA ASP A 78 -5.51 -24.41 -53.15
C ASP A 78 -5.95 -23.08 -52.52
N ALA A 79 -5.22 -22.61 -51.50
CA ALA A 79 -5.42 -21.30 -50.86
C ALA A 79 -4.18 -20.40 -51.10
N PRO A 80 -4.28 -19.36 -51.95
CA PRO A 80 -3.16 -18.45 -52.21
C PRO A 80 -2.76 -17.63 -50.97
N HIS A 81 -3.73 -17.35 -50.09
CA HIS A 81 -3.51 -16.80 -48.75
C HIS A 81 -4.49 -17.46 -47.78
N LEU A 82 -4.04 -17.70 -46.54
CA LEU A 82 -4.86 -18.26 -45.47
C LEU A 82 -5.29 -17.14 -44.50
N PHE A 83 -6.10 -16.20 -44.98
CA PHE A 83 -6.64 -15.13 -44.13
C PHE A 83 -7.86 -15.66 -43.35
N SER A 84 -7.82 -15.61 -42.03
CA SER A 84 -8.94 -15.91 -41.13
C SER A 84 -9.60 -17.30 -41.34
N TYR A 85 -8.97 -18.36 -40.82
CA TYR A 85 -9.62 -19.66 -40.69
C TYR A 85 -10.12 -19.91 -39.26
N GLN A 86 -10.99 -20.90 -39.12
CA GLN A 86 -11.46 -21.43 -37.83
C GLN A 86 -11.22 -22.94 -37.77
N LEU A 87 -11.08 -23.48 -36.57
CA LEU A 87 -10.99 -24.91 -36.28
C LEU A 87 -12.37 -25.41 -35.85
N LYS A 88 -12.91 -26.35 -36.63
CA LYS A 88 -14.10 -27.12 -36.25
C LYS A 88 -13.64 -28.39 -35.55
N VAL A 89 -13.90 -28.46 -34.25
CA VAL A 89 -13.41 -29.50 -33.35
C VAL A 89 -14.57 -30.39 -32.95
N LYS A 90 -14.45 -31.69 -33.22
CA LYS A 90 -15.37 -32.71 -32.72
C LYS A 90 -14.78 -33.34 -31.47
N SER A 91 -15.55 -33.36 -30.39
CA SER A 91 -15.15 -33.95 -29.12
C SER A 91 -16.31 -34.70 -28.48
N SER A 92 -16.00 -35.52 -27.47
CA SER A 92 -17.01 -36.18 -26.64
C SER A 92 -17.93 -35.20 -25.88
N GLN A 93 -17.51 -33.94 -25.72
CA GLN A 93 -18.29 -32.88 -25.08
C GLN A 93 -19.16 -32.09 -26.09
N GLY A 94 -19.08 -32.40 -27.39
CA GLY A 94 -19.80 -31.74 -28.46
C GLY A 94 -18.88 -31.17 -29.55
N ASP A 95 -19.50 -30.80 -30.66
CA ASP A 95 -18.83 -30.10 -31.77
C ASP A 95 -18.74 -28.60 -31.44
N ARG A 96 -17.55 -28.01 -31.59
CA ARG A 96 -17.33 -26.57 -31.42
C ARG A 96 -16.58 -25.98 -32.61
N LEU A 97 -16.83 -24.70 -32.87
CA LEU A 97 -16.05 -23.89 -33.80
C LEU A 97 -15.24 -22.90 -32.96
N MET A 98 -13.93 -22.84 -33.19
CA MET A 98 -13.03 -21.95 -32.45
C MET A 98 -12.03 -21.29 -33.38
N ARG A 99 -11.55 -20.10 -33.02
CA ARG A 99 -10.37 -19.52 -33.68
C ARG A 99 -9.11 -20.23 -33.19
N ASP A 100 -8.08 -20.31 -34.03
CA ASP A 100 -6.79 -20.86 -33.62
C ASP A 100 -6.00 -19.80 -32.81
N PRO A 101 -5.66 -20.04 -31.53
CA PRO A 101 -4.84 -19.12 -30.75
C PRO A 101 -3.45 -18.88 -31.37
N TYR A 102 -2.91 -19.85 -32.10
CA TYR A 102 -1.58 -19.78 -32.71
C TYR A 102 -1.59 -19.16 -34.12
N TYR A 103 -2.75 -18.67 -34.58
CA TYR A 103 -2.82 -17.78 -35.75
C TYR A 103 -2.29 -16.38 -35.42
N PHE A 104 -2.62 -15.86 -34.24
CA PHE A 104 -2.35 -14.47 -33.86
C PHE A 104 -0.94 -14.30 -33.28
N LYS A 105 -0.02 -13.76 -34.08
CA LYS A 105 1.32 -13.38 -33.58
C LYS A 105 1.18 -12.07 -32.79
N SER A 106 1.20 -12.13 -31.45
CA SER A 106 1.03 -10.93 -30.63
C SER A 106 2.24 -9.98 -30.72
N PRO A 107 2.03 -8.69 -31.05
CA PRO A 107 3.06 -7.66 -31.09
C PRO A 107 3.01 -6.70 -29.88
N LEU A 108 2.21 -6.98 -28.84
CA LEU A 108 1.98 -6.02 -27.75
C LEU A 108 3.23 -5.66 -26.97
N LEU A 109 4.06 -6.66 -26.68
CA LEU A 109 5.39 -6.48 -26.11
C LEU A 109 6.39 -6.24 -27.25
N THR A 110 6.96 -5.04 -27.31
CA THR A 110 7.99 -4.70 -28.30
C THR A 110 9.39 -5.11 -27.81
N GLU A 111 10.36 -5.16 -28.73
CA GLU A 111 11.77 -5.35 -28.34
C GLU A 111 12.28 -4.22 -27.43
N PHE A 112 11.75 -3.00 -27.58
CA PHE A 112 12.09 -1.87 -26.73
C PHE A 112 11.52 -2.03 -25.31
N ASP A 113 10.28 -2.52 -25.17
CA ASP A 113 9.70 -2.84 -23.86
C ASP A 113 10.54 -3.92 -23.16
N ALA A 114 10.89 -4.99 -23.89
CA ALA A 114 11.72 -6.07 -23.37
C ALA A 114 13.13 -5.58 -22.94
N TYR A 115 13.71 -4.65 -23.71
CA TYR A 115 14.98 -4.00 -23.37
C TYR A 115 14.89 -3.17 -22.09
N LEU A 116 13.90 -2.26 -22.00
CA LEU A 116 13.70 -1.42 -20.81
C LEU A 116 13.44 -2.27 -19.55
N PHE A 117 12.70 -3.37 -19.69
CA PHE A 117 12.45 -4.30 -18.58
C PHE A 117 13.74 -4.99 -18.12
N GLY A 118 14.58 -5.45 -19.06
CA GLY A 118 15.89 -6.04 -18.75
C GLY A 118 16.85 -5.07 -18.08
N GLU A 119 16.80 -3.78 -18.44
CA GLU A 119 17.56 -2.70 -17.78
C GLU A 119 16.95 -2.25 -16.45
N GLY A 120 15.70 -2.66 -16.15
CA GLY A 120 14.99 -2.30 -14.94
C GLY A 120 14.44 -0.88 -14.92
N THR A 121 14.12 -0.33 -16.10
CA THR A 121 13.71 1.07 -16.29
C THR A 121 12.37 1.22 -17.03
N HIS A 122 11.61 0.15 -17.19
CA HIS A 122 10.27 0.18 -17.77
C HIS A 122 9.20 0.53 -16.72
N TYR A 123 9.01 1.83 -16.44
CA TYR A 123 8.12 2.28 -15.35
C TYR A 123 6.62 1.99 -15.55
N GLN A 124 6.20 1.69 -16.78
CA GLN A 124 4.84 1.26 -17.13
C GLN A 124 4.77 -0.22 -17.60
N ILE A 125 5.65 -1.09 -17.08
CA ILE A 125 5.71 -2.49 -17.53
C ILE A 125 4.39 -3.24 -17.31
N TYR A 126 3.57 -2.80 -16.35
CA TYR A 126 2.24 -3.33 -16.08
C TYR A 126 1.25 -3.13 -17.24
N GLU A 127 1.51 -2.24 -18.20
CA GLU A 127 0.72 -2.12 -19.45
C GLU A 127 1.01 -3.25 -20.45
N LYS A 128 2.04 -4.07 -20.17
CA LYS A 128 2.50 -5.16 -21.05
C LYS A 128 2.44 -6.51 -20.36
N MET A 129 2.95 -6.61 -19.14
CA MET A 129 2.88 -7.80 -18.31
C MET A 129 1.48 -7.97 -17.71
N GLY A 130 1.09 -9.19 -17.41
CA GLY A 130 -0.23 -9.50 -16.86
C GLY A 130 -1.21 -9.95 -17.95
N ALA A 131 -2.49 -9.65 -17.75
CA ALA A 131 -3.55 -9.98 -18.69
C ALA A 131 -4.30 -8.71 -19.16
N HIS A 132 -4.30 -8.48 -20.48
CA HIS A 132 -4.81 -7.26 -21.09
C HIS A 132 -5.87 -7.59 -22.15
N PRO A 133 -7.14 -7.18 -21.95
CA PRO A 133 -8.13 -7.19 -23.02
C PRO A 133 -7.62 -6.36 -24.19
N THR A 134 -7.65 -6.92 -25.40
CA THR A 134 -7.09 -6.27 -26.59
C THR A 134 -7.74 -6.79 -27.86
N GLU A 135 -7.41 -6.18 -28.99
CA GLU A 135 -7.83 -6.59 -30.33
C GLU A 135 -6.61 -6.81 -31.23
N ILE A 136 -6.54 -7.97 -31.88
CA ILE A 136 -5.52 -8.29 -32.88
C ILE A 136 -6.21 -8.70 -34.17
N ASP A 137 -5.87 -8.03 -35.28
CA ASP A 137 -6.47 -8.27 -36.61
C ASP A 137 -8.02 -8.26 -36.61
N GLY A 138 -8.63 -7.36 -35.84
CA GLY A 138 -10.09 -7.24 -35.74
C GLY A 138 -10.76 -8.31 -34.87
N VAL A 139 -10.00 -9.11 -34.12
CA VAL A 139 -10.50 -10.13 -33.20
C VAL A 139 -10.18 -9.72 -31.77
N SER A 140 -11.21 -9.53 -30.97
CA SER A 140 -11.08 -9.27 -29.54
C SER A 140 -10.66 -10.54 -28.78
N GLY A 141 -9.88 -10.37 -27.72
CA GLY A 141 -9.44 -11.44 -26.84
C GLY A 141 -8.61 -10.87 -25.71
N VAL A 142 -7.79 -11.73 -25.09
CA VAL A 142 -6.92 -11.33 -23.99
C VAL A 142 -5.47 -11.71 -24.31
N TYR A 143 -4.59 -10.74 -24.15
CA TYR A 143 -3.14 -10.93 -24.20
C TYR A 143 -2.61 -11.23 -22.81
N PHE A 144 -1.79 -12.28 -22.69
CA PHE A 144 -1.12 -12.68 -21.46
C PHE A 144 0.38 -12.56 -21.64
N ALA A 145 1.07 -12.01 -20.63
CA ALA A 145 2.52 -12.00 -20.59
C ALA A 145 3.07 -12.18 -19.16
N VAL A 146 4.08 -13.04 -19.01
CA VAL A 146 4.68 -13.35 -17.71
C VAL A 146 6.18 -13.61 -17.81
N TRP A 147 6.96 -13.06 -16.88
CA TRP A 147 8.40 -13.29 -16.81
C TRP A 147 8.73 -14.59 -16.07
N ALA A 148 9.26 -15.58 -16.79
CA ALA A 148 9.67 -16.87 -16.25
C ALA A 148 10.87 -17.44 -17.05
N PRO A 149 12.04 -16.78 -16.96
CA PRO A 149 13.15 -17.00 -17.89
C PRO A 149 13.77 -18.39 -17.81
N ASN A 150 13.64 -19.10 -16.69
CA ASN A 150 14.18 -20.45 -16.55
C ASN A 150 13.14 -21.54 -16.77
N ALA A 151 11.85 -21.20 -16.83
CA ALA A 151 10.80 -22.18 -17.08
C ALA A 151 11.08 -22.96 -18.37
N ARG A 152 10.80 -24.26 -18.33
CA ARG A 152 10.83 -25.13 -19.51
C ARG A 152 9.60 -24.88 -20.37
N ASN A 153 8.46 -24.64 -19.73
CA ASN A 153 7.22 -24.31 -20.40
C ASN A 153 6.30 -23.49 -19.49
N VAL A 154 5.46 -22.65 -20.08
CA VAL A 154 4.37 -21.94 -19.41
C VAL A 154 3.10 -22.09 -20.22
N SER A 155 1.96 -22.24 -19.55
CA SER A 155 0.65 -22.33 -20.20
C SER A 155 -0.39 -21.53 -19.42
N VAL A 156 -1.35 -20.94 -20.13
CA VAL A 156 -2.48 -20.25 -19.49
C VAL A 156 -3.56 -21.29 -19.20
N ILE A 157 -3.98 -21.42 -17.94
CA ILE A 157 -5.04 -22.33 -17.51
C ILE A 157 -6.19 -21.53 -16.92
N GLY A 158 -7.42 -21.99 -17.15
CA GLY A 158 -8.61 -21.33 -16.63
C GLY A 158 -9.88 -22.10 -16.95
N ASP A 159 -11.03 -21.54 -16.58
CA ASP A 159 -12.35 -22.13 -16.86
C ASP A 159 -12.56 -22.40 -18.37
N PHE A 160 -12.16 -21.47 -19.23
CA PHE A 160 -12.27 -21.53 -20.70
C PHE A 160 -11.56 -22.71 -21.34
N ASN A 161 -10.61 -23.34 -20.63
CA ASN A 161 -9.89 -24.52 -21.12
C ASN A 161 -9.94 -25.71 -20.16
N SER A 162 -10.85 -25.67 -19.18
CA SER A 162 -11.01 -26.71 -18.14
C SER A 162 -9.74 -26.93 -17.32
N TRP A 163 -8.96 -25.87 -17.11
CA TRP A 163 -7.69 -25.89 -16.37
C TRP A 163 -6.64 -26.85 -16.96
N ASP A 164 -6.65 -27.04 -18.29
CA ASP A 164 -5.74 -27.95 -19.00
C ASP A 164 -4.63 -27.18 -19.73
N GLY A 165 -3.42 -27.17 -19.14
CA GLY A 165 -2.26 -26.44 -19.66
C GLY A 165 -1.77 -26.90 -21.04
N ARG A 166 -2.20 -28.08 -21.50
CA ARG A 166 -1.83 -28.57 -22.85
C ARG A 166 -2.46 -27.75 -23.97
N LYS A 167 -3.57 -27.05 -23.70
CA LYS A 167 -4.40 -26.37 -24.71
C LYS A 167 -3.89 -24.97 -25.09
N HIS A 168 -3.22 -24.28 -24.18
CA HIS A 168 -2.81 -22.87 -24.36
C HIS A 168 -1.37 -22.65 -23.89
N GLN A 169 -0.42 -23.25 -24.60
CA GLN A 169 1.02 -23.12 -24.34
C GLN A 169 1.50 -21.75 -24.81
N MET A 170 2.29 -21.08 -23.99
CA MET A 170 2.80 -19.75 -24.28
C MET A 170 4.10 -19.81 -25.08
N ARG A 171 4.45 -18.72 -25.75
CA ARG A 171 5.72 -18.55 -26.46
C ARG A 171 6.73 -17.84 -25.57
N LYS A 172 7.95 -18.34 -25.49
CA LYS A 172 9.07 -17.69 -24.80
C LYS A 172 9.84 -16.75 -25.74
N GLY A 173 9.84 -15.46 -25.42
CA GLY A 173 10.70 -14.45 -26.03
C GLY A 173 12.16 -14.55 -25.58
N HIS A 174 13.04 -13.79 -26.23
CA HIS A 174 14.49 -13.83 -26.00
C HIS A 174 14.92 -13.34 -24.61
N THR A 175 14.13 -12.48 -23.97
CA THR A 175 14.34 -12.02 -22.57
C THR A 175 13.75 -12.97 -21.52
N GLY A 176 13.16 -14.10 -21.94
CA GLY A 176 12.53 -15.06 -21.04
C GLY A 176 11.12 -14.67 -20.57
N ILE A 177 10.50 -13.69 -21.23
CA ILE A 177 9.09 -13.35 -21.09
C ILE A 177 8.29 -14.32 -21.94
N TRP A 178 7.25 -14.91 -21.36
CA TRP A 178 6.31 -15.79 -22.04
C TRP A 178 5.07 -15.01 -22.41
N ASP A 179 4.57 -15.17 -23.64
CA ASP A 179 3.36 -14.49 -24.09
C ASP A 179 2.40 -15.36 -24.90
N LEU A 180 1.12 -15.00 -24.88
CA LEU A 180 0.07 -15.64 -25.68
C LEU A 180 -1.14 -14.70 -25.81
N PHE A 181 -1.71 -14.58 -27.01
CA PHE A 181 -3.04 -14.01 -27.19
C PHE A 181 -4.06 -15.14 -27.33
N ILE A 182 -5.15 -15.06 -26.57
CA ILE A 182 -6.25 -16.03 -26.63
C ILE A 182 -7.49 -15.29 -27.13
N PRO A 183 -7.99 -15.62 -28.34
CA PRO A 183 -9.15 -14.95 -28.91
C PRO A 183 -10.42 -15.25 -28.12
N ASP A 184 -11.39 -14.35 -28.21
CA ASP A 184 -12.75 -14.49 -27.66
C ASP A 184 -12.85 -14.56 -26.13
N LEU A 185 -11.73 -14.45 -25.39
CA LEU A 185 -11.74 -14.24 -23.94
C LEU A 185 -12.19 -12.81 -23.59
N THR A 186 -12.78 -12.65 -22.41
CA THR A 186 -13.38 -11.39 -21.96
C THR A 186 -12.87 -10.97 -20.59
N ILE A 187 -13.15 -9.72 -20.21
CA ILE A 187 -13.05 -9.28 -18.82
C ILE A 187 -13.84 -10.24 -17.92
N GLY A 188 -13.31 -10.55 -16.74
CA GLY A 188 -13.87 -11.51 -15.80
C GLY A 188 -13.38 -12.95 -15.99
N THR A 189 -12.63 -13.27 -17.06
CA THR A 189 -12.02 -14.60 -17.21
C THR A 189 -11.10 -14.91 -16.04
N VAL A 190 -11.29 -16.08 -15.43
CA VAL A 190 -10.50 -16.57 -14.30
C VAL A 190 -9.36 -17.44 -14.81
N TYR A 191 -8.12 -17.13 -14.43
CA TYR A 191 -6.94 -17.81 -14.96
C TYR A 191 -5.78 -17.93 -13.96
N LYS A 192 -4.84 -18.81 -14.29
CA LYS A 192 -3.51 -18.95 -13.69
C LYS A 192 -2.47 -19.30 -14.76
N TYR A 193 -1.21 -19.28 -14.38
CA TYR A 193 -0.13 -19.87 -15.15
C TYR A 193 0.20 -21.27 -14.64
N GLU A 194 0.14 -22.27 -15.52
CA GLU A 194 0.79 -23.57 -15.30
C GLU A 194 2.24 -23.46 -15.72
N ILE A 195 3.18 -23.67 -14.80
CA ILE A 195 4.61 -23.56 -15.06
C ILE A 195 5.26 -24.93 -14.92
N LYS A 196 6.07 -25.28 -15.91
CA LYS A 196 6.96 -26.45 -15.87
C LYS A 196 8.40 -25.99 -15.57
N SER A 197 8.94 -26.44 -14.44
CA SER A 197 10.30 -26.12 -14.01
C SER A 197 11.38 -26.67 -14.95
N PRO A 198 12.63 -26.19 -14.85
CA PRO A 198 13.77 -26.79 -15.53
C PRO A 198 13.93 -28.29 -15.29
N GLU A 199 13.51 -28.80 -14.12
CA GLU A 199 13.55 -30.20 -13.71
C GLU A 199 12.31 -31.00 -14.18
N GLY A 200 11.28 -30.31 -14.69
CA GLY A 200 10.06 -30.91 -15.22
C GLY A 200 8.90 -30.99 -14.23
N HIS A 201 9.02 -30.45 -13.02
CA HIS A 201 7.90 -30.34 -12.08
C HIS A 201 6.87 -29.33 -12.61
N ILE A 202 5.57 -29.64 -12.47
CA ILE A 202 4.46 -28.78 -12.91
C ILE A 202 3.73 -28.25 -11.68
N TYR A 203 3.47 -26.95 -11.66
CA TYR A 203 2.73 -26.27 -10.60
C TYR A 203 2.00 -25.03 -11.14
N GLU A 204 1.12 -24.46 -10.33
CA GLU A 204 0.29 -23.31 -10.69
C GLU A 204 0.77 -22.04 -9.99
N LYS A 205 0.68 -20.91 -10.70
CA LYS A 205 0.96 -19.57 -10.17
C LYS A 205 -0.17 -18.61 -10.48
N SER A 206 -0.47 -17.73 -9.54
CA SER A 206 -1.23 -16.51 -9.82
C SER A 206 -0.37 -15.58 -10.67
N ASP A 207 -0.99 -14.66 -11.37
CA ASP A 207 -0.27 -13.68 -12.17
C ASP A 207 0.43 -12.64 -11.25
N PRO A 208 1.77 -12.49 -11.31
CA PRO A 208 2.48 -11.45 -10.57
C PRO A 208 1.99 -10.03 -10.87
N TYR A 209 1.48 -9.80 -12.10
CA TYR A 209 0.96 -8.54 -12.61
C TYR A 209 -0.56 -8.57 -12.78
N GLY A 210 -1.25 -9.55 -12.19
CA GLY A 210 -2.71 -9.61 -12.24
C GLY A 210 -3.35 -8.43 -11.50
N PHE A 211 -4.34 -7.79 -12.12
CA PHE A 211 -5.03 -6.63 -11.56
C PHE A 211 -6.17 -6.96 -10.60
N PHE A 212 -6.62 -8.21 -10.59
CA PHE A 212 -7.66 -8.70 -9.69
C PHE A 212 -7.47 -10.20 -9.43
N GLN A 213 -7.95 -10.69 -8.29
CA GLN A 213 -7.84 -12.09 -7.87
C GLN A 213 -9.16 -12.57 -7.26
N GLU A 214 -9.37 -13.89 -7.25
CA GLU A 214 -10.49 -14.48 -6.51
C GLU A 214 -10.38 -14.23 -4.99
N ILE A 215 -11.53 -14.15 -4.33
CA ILE A 215 -11.62 -13.97 -2.88
C ILE A 215 -10.91 -15.13 -2.15
N ARG A 216 -10.01 -14.77 -1.22
CA ARG A 216 -9.28 -15.72 -0.36
C ARG A 216 -10.23 -16.77 0.27
N PRO A 217 -9.85 -18.05 0.35
CA PRO A 217 -8.51 -18.61 0.12
C PRO A 217 -8.22 -19.01 -1.33
N LYS A 218 -9.09 -18.64 -2.29
CA LYS A 218 -8.82 -18.89 -3.71
C LYS A 218 -7.72 -17.94 -4.21
N THR A 219 -7.10 -18.31 -5.34
CA THR A 219 -5.84 -17.68 -5.79
C THR A 219 -5.77 -17.45 -7.29
N ALA A 220 -6.83 -17.72 -8.06
CA ALA A 220 -6.78 -17.44 -9.48
C ALA A 220 -6.84 -15.93 -9.74
N SER A 221 -6.09 -15.47 -10.73
CA SER A 221 -6.16 -14.11 -11.24
C SER A 221 -7.41 -13.94 -12.11
N ILE A 222 -7.91 -12.72 -12.21
CA ILE A 222 -9.11 -12.38 -12.97
C ILE A 222 -8.75 -11.27 -13.97
N VAL A 223 -9.01 -11.51 -15.25
CA VAL A 223 -8.79 -10.52 -16.31
C VAL A 223 -9.65 -9.29 -16.02
N THR A 224 -9.01 -8.12 -15.90
CA THR A 224 -9.67 -6.87 -15.52
C THR A 224 -9.14 -5.72 -16.36
N ASP A 225 -10.03 -4.83 -16.81
CA ASP A 225 -9.66 -3.55 -17.40
C ASP A 225 -9.77 -2.44 -16.35
N LEU A 226 -8.69 -1.71 -16.14
CA LEU A 226 -8.63 -0.61 -15.17
C LEU A 226 -9.00 0.75 -15.79
N ASN A 227 -9.22 0.82 -17.10
CA ASN A 227 -9.47 2.09 -17.80
C ASN A 227 -10.96 2.48 -17.88
N ASP A 228 -11.86 1.64 -17.36
CA ASP A 228 -13.31 1.84 -17.44
C ASP A 228 -13.90 2.76 -16.34
N TYR A 229 -13.11 3.15 -15.34
CA TYR A 229 -13.58 4.04 -14.27
C TYR A 229 -13.43 5.53 -14.66
N GLN A 230 -14.48 6.32 -14.42
CA GLN A 230 -14.46 7.76 -14.65
C GLN A 230 -14.18 8.52 -13.34
N TRP A 231 -12.99 9.12 -13.27
CA TRP A 231 -12.55 9.94 -12.13
C TRP A 231 -13.16 11.36 -12.13
N HIS A 232 -13.28 11.95 -10.93
CA HIS A 232 -13.78 13.32 -10.73
C HIS A 232 -12.88 14.14 -9.80
N ASP A 233 -11.58 13.84 -9.78
CA ASP A 233 -10.60 14.35 -8.81
C ASP A 233 -9.50 15.23 -9.42
N GLN A 234 -9.66 15.68 -10.67
CA GLN A 234 -8.62 16.46 -11.36
C GLN A 234 -8.20 17.72 -10.57
N ASP A 235 -9.16 18.44 -9.97
CA ASP A 235 -8.87 19.61 -9.15
C ASP A 235 -8.00 19.26 -7.92
N TRP A 236 -8.19 18.07 -7.34
CA TRP A 236 -7.38 17.57 -6.23
C TRP A 236 -5.95 17.27 -6.70
N LEU A 237 -5.79 16.55 -7.81
CA LEU A 237 -4.49 16.19 -8.36
C LEU A 237 -3.66 17.40 -8.78
N ASP A 238 -4.31 18.40 -9.40
CA ASP A 238 -3.68 19.67 -9.79
C ASP A 238 -3.21 20.45 -8.55
N ASN A 239 -4.05 20.48 -7.51
CA ASN A 239 -3.70 21.09 -6.24
C ASN A 239 -2.49 20.39 -5.60
N ARG A 240 -2.55 19.06 -5.42
CA ARG A 240 -1.44 18.25 -4.89
C ARG A 240 -0.13 18.53 -5.62
N ARG A 241 -0.15 18.55 -6.95
CA ARG A 241 1.03 18.79 -7.78
C ARG A 241 1.66 20.18 -7.56
N SER A 242 0.83 21.17 -7.24
CA SER A 242 1.25 22.56 -7.10
C SER A 242 1.72 22.96 -5.69
N GLN A 243 1.48 22.11 -4.69
CA GLN A 243 1.75 22.42 -3.30
C GLN A 243 2.88 21.57 -2.70
N ASP A 244 3.56 22.13 -1.70
CA ASP A 244 4.49 21.39 -0.85
C ASP A 244 3.72 20.81 0.35
N PRO A 245 3.54 19.47 0.44
CA PRO A 245 2.81 18.85 1.55
C PRO A 245 3.52 19.05 2.89
N LEU A 246 4.84 19.28 2.91
CA LEU A 246 5.60 19.48 4.14
C LEU A 246 5.22 20.80 4.84
N LYS A 247 4.71 21.78 4.10
CA LYS A 247 4.21 23.06 4.63
C LYS A 247 2.70 23.06 4.92
N GLN A 248 2.03 21.92 4.78
CA GLN A 248 0.60 21.77 5.02
C GLN A 248 0.30 21.10 6.37
N PRO A 249 -0.93 21.26 6.91
CA PRO A 249 -1.36 20.43 8.02
C PRO A 249 -1.54 19.00 7.52
N ILE A 250 -0.82 18.05 8.13
CA ILE A 250 -1.01 16.61 7.89
C ILE A 250 -1.38 15.96 9.22
N SER A 251 -2.63 15.50 9.28
CA SER A 251 -3.18 14.63 10.30
C SER A 251 -3.84 13.43 9.63
N VAL A 252 -3.31 12.24 9.94
CA VAL A 252 -3.61 10.96 9.30
C VAL A 252 -4.44 10.10 10.25
N TYR A 253 -5.55 9.57 9.73
CA TYR A 253 -6.31 8.49 10.37
C TYR A 253 -5.87 7.16 9.77
N GLU A 254 -5.02 6.42 10.50
CA GLU A 254 -4.54 5.09 10.10
C GLU A 254 -5.62 4.04 10.42
N LEU A 255 -5.87 3.11 9.51
CA LEU A 255 -6.87 2.05 9.72
C LEU A 255 -6.62 0.77 8.92
N HIS A 256 -7.21 -0.32 9.42
CA HIS A 256 -7.36 -1.57 8.70
C HIS A 256 -8.79 -1.70 8.16
N LEU A 257 -8.98 -1.70 6.84
CA LEU A 257 -10.32 -1.70 6.23
C LEU A 257 -11.18 -2.88 6.70
N GLY A 258 -10.59 -4.07 6.83
CA GLY A 258 -11.30 -5.29 7.22
C GLY A 258 -11.71 -5.36 8.70
N SER A 259 -11.30 -4.42 9.54
CA SER A 259 -11.63 -4.44 10.99
C SER A 259 -12.00 -3.07 11.55
N TRP A 260 -12.30 -2.10 10.69
CA TRP A 260 -12.87 -0.83 11.11
C TRP A 260 -14.34 -0.99 11.50
N MET A 261 -15.14 -1.59 10.61
CA MET A 261 -16.56 -1.87 10.83
C MET A 261 -16.98 -3.10 10.02
N HIS A 262 -17.90 -3.92 10.57
CA HIS A 262 -18.52 -5.03 9.86
C HIS A 262 -20.01 -4.82 9.68
N SER A 263 -20.57 -5.47 8.66
CA SER A 263 -22.01 -5.60 8.46
C SER A 263 -22.45 -7.05 8.72
N ALA A 264 -23.76 -7.29 8.76
CA ALA A 264 -24.29 -8.63 8.95
C ALA A 264 -24.34 -9.40 7.62
N MET A 265 -24.07 -10.71 7.66
CA MET A 265 -24.09 -11.59 6.49
C MET A 265 -25.46 -11.68 5.81
N ASP A 266 -26.55 -11.48 6.55
CA ASP A 266 -27.93 -11.45 6.05
C ASP A 266 -28.35 -10.11 5.42
N HIS A 267 -27.47 -9.10 5.50
CA HIS A 267 -27.59 -7.83 4.79
C HIS A 267 -26.52 -7.76 3.69
N PRO A 268 -26.71 -8.41 2.52
CA PRO A 268 -25.70 -8.42 1.46
C PRO A 268 -25.44 -7.01 0.89
N PRO A 269 -24.25 -6.76 0.30
CA PRO A 269 -23.93 -5.47 -0.31
C PRO A 269 -24.95 -5.07 -1.39
N GLU A 270 -25.37 -3.80 -1.40
CA GLU A 270 -26.31 -3.28 -2.42
C GLU A 270 -25.71 -3.29 -3.84
N SER A 271 -24.37 -3.27 -3.95
CA SER A 271 -23.65 -3.39 -5.22
C SER A 271 -23.86 -4.73 -5.93
N GLY A 272 -24.40 -5.74 -5.24
CA GLY A 272 -24.47 -7.11 -5.73
C GLY A 272 -23.14 -7.88 -5.66
N TYR A 273 -22.08 -7.26 -5.13
CA TYR A 273 -20.82 -7.95 -4.86
C TYR A 273 -21.02 -9.03 -3.78
N PRO A 274 -20.32 -10.17 -3.84
CA PRO A 274 -20.47 -11.24 -2.85
C PRO A 274 -20.21 -10.76 -1.41
N ALA A 275 -21.05 -11.19 -0.47
CA ALA A 275 -20.80 -10.99 0.95
C ALA A 275 -19.61 -11.86 1.40
N VAL A 276 -18.52 -11.23 1.82
CA VAL A 276 -17.30 -11.91 2.29
C VAL A 276 -17.30 -11.99 3.80
N ALA A 277 -17.29 -13.20 4.35
CA ALA A 277 -17.24 -13.43 5.79
C ALA A 277 -15.97 -12.81 6.40
N ALA A 278 -16.16 -12.02 7.47
CA ALA A 278 -15.08 -11.22 8.04
C ALA A 278 -14.08 -12.08 8.83
N ALA A 279 -14.58 -12.90 9.76
CA ALA A 279 -13.76 -13.78 10.56
C ALA A 279 -14.56 -14.99 11.03
N ASP A 280 -13.91 -16.15 11.10
CA ASP A 280 -14.51 -17.37 11.65
C ASP A 280 -14.93 -17.18 13.13
N LEU A 281 -14.23 -16.30 13.85
CA LEU A 281 -14.48 -16.00 15.26
C LEU A 281 -15.68 -15.06 15.51
N LYS A 282 -16.23 -14.44 14.45
CA LYS A 282 -17.42 -13.59 14.52
C LYS A 282 -18.43 -14.06 13.46
N PRO A 283 -19.05 -15.24 13.66
CA PRO A 283 -19.95 -15.82 12.67
C PRO A 283 -21.14 -14.90 12.40
N GLY A 284 -21.51 -14.77 11.12
CA GLY A 284 -22.59 -13.88 10.69
C GLY A 284 -22.15 -12.43 10.44
N ALA A 285 -20.85 -12.10 10.61
CA ALA A 285 -20.30 -10.82 10.18
C ALA A 285 -19.64 -10.93 8.79
N ARG A 286 -19.80 -9.89 7.99
CA ARG A 286 -19.12 -9.68 6.72
C ARG A 286 -18.29 -8.40 6.73
N PHE A 287 -17.29 -8.35 5.88
CA PHE A 287 -16.61 -7.10 5.58
C PHE A 287 -17.57 -6.11 4.91
N LEU A 288 -17.30 -4.82 5.11
CA LEU A 288 -17.84 -3.77 4.26
C LEU A 288 -17.12 -3.78 2.91
N THR A 289 -17.85 -3.42 1.86
CA THR A 289 -17.25 -3.17 0.55
C THR A 289 -16.59 -1.80 0.49
N TYR A 290 -15.71 -1.55 -0.48
CA TYR A 290 -15.10 -0.23 -0.72
C TYR A 290 -16.16 0.86 -0.93
N ARG A 291 -17.30 0.54 -1.53
CA ARG A 291 -18.43 1.47 -1.69
C ARG A 291 -19.09 1.79 -0.36
N GLU A 292 -19.37 0.80 0.48
CA GLU A 292 -19.94 1.04 1.81
C GLU A 292 -18.96 1.82 2.69
N LEU A 293 -17.66 1.50 2.62
CA LEU A 293 -16.62 2.30 3.27
C LEU A 293 -16.61 3.74 2.77
N ALA A 294 -16.83 3.99 1.47
CA ALA A 294 -16.91 5.36 0.96
C ALA A 294 -18.09 6.14 1.57
N GLU A 295 -19.21 5.48 1.86
CA GLU A 295 -20.39 6.13 2.46
C GLU A 295 -20.28 6.28 3.99
N ASP A 296 -19.61 5.37 4.69
CA ASP A 296 -19.53 5.40 6.16
C ASP A 296 -18.22 6.02 6.68
N LEU A 297 -17.06 5.59 6.16
CA LEU A 297 -15.75 5.99 6.65
C LEU A 297 -15.39 7.42 6.21
N ILE A 298 -15.66 7.81 4.97
CA ILE A 298 -15.26 9.12 4.46
C ILE A 298 -15.98 10.26 5.22
N PRO A 299 -17.32 10.21 5.41
CA PRO A 299 -18.00 11.22 6.23
C PRO A 299 -17.54 11.23 7.67
N TYR A 300 -17.21 10.07 8.24
CA TYR A 300 -16.63 9.97 9.59
C TYR A 300 -15.30 10.72 9.69
N VAL A 301 -14.34 10.38 8.82
CA VAL A 301 -13.01 11.00 8.79
C VAL A 301 -13.09 12.50 8.51
N LYS A 302 -13.96 12.91 7.57
CA LYS A 302 -14.23 14.32 7.28
C LYS A 302 -14.81 15.05 8.48
N GLY A 303 -15.78 14.45 9.16
CA GLY A 303 -16.40 15.01 10.37
C GLY A 303 -15.42 15.17 11.52
N MET A 304 -14.46 14.25 11.64
CA MET A 304 -13.34 14.32 12.58
C MET A 304 -12.26 15.32 12.17
N GLY A 305 -12.28 15.82 10.93
CA GLY A 305 -11.39 16.87 10.46
C GLY A 305 -9.98 16.42 10.06
N TYR A 306 -9.71 15.11 9.98
CA TYR A 306 -8.45 14.59 9.44
C TYR A 306 -8.22 15.07 8.01
N THR A 307 -6.96 15.04 7.58
CA THR A 307 -6.55 15.46 6.23
C THR A 307 -6.27 14.28 5.31
N HIS A 308 -5.91 13.14 5.88
CA HIS A 308 -5.53 11.94 5.16
C HIS A 308 -6.08 10.70 5.86
N ILE A 309 -6.34 9.67 5.08
CA ILE A 309 -6.51 8.29 5.54
C ILE A 309 -5.24 7.53 5.16
N GLU A 310 -4.67 6.78 6.09
CA GLU A 310 -3.64 5.79 5.80
C GLU A 310 -4.26 4.40 5.94
N VAL A 311 -4.30 3.66 4.84
CA VAL A 311 -4.79 2.28 4.85
C VAL A 311 -3.62 1.33 4.99
N MET A 312 -3.73 0.41 5.94
CA MET A 312 -2.88 -0.79 5.98
C MET A 312 -2.94 -1.54 4.63
N PRO A 313 -1.97 -2.41 4.30
CA PRO A 313 -1.78 -2.86 2.92
C PRO A 313 -3.05 -3.43 2.26
N ILE A 314 -3.44 -2.82 1.14
CA ILE A 314 -4.62 -3.20 0.35
C ILE A 314 -4.28 -4.04 -0.89
N ALA A 315 -3.00 -4.29 -1.14
CA ALA A 315 -2.57 -5.27 -2.13
C ALA A 315 -3.02 -6.69 -1.71
N GLU A 316 -3.30 -7.55 -2.68
CA GLU A 316 -3.91 -8.85 -2.38
C GLU A 316 -2.97 -9.75 -1.56
N HIS A 317 -3.53 -10.29 -0.47
CA HIS A 317 -2.81 -11.07 0.53
C HIS A 317 -3.66 -12.27 0.98
N PRO A 318 -3.06 -13.44 1.23
CA PRO A 318 -3.82 -14.67 1.45
C PRO A 318 -4.43 -14.78 2.86
N PHE A 319 -3.90 -14.04 3.83
CA PHE A 319 -4.22 -14.24 5.25
C PHE A 319 -4.49 -12.94 6.00
N ASP A 320 -5.67 -12.81 6.60
CA ASP A 320 -6.08 -11.56 7.29
C ASP A 320 -5.24 -11.27 8.52
N GLY A 321 -4.78 -12.31 9.21
CA GLY A 321 -3.92 -12.17 10.39
C GLY A 321 -2.52 -11.63 10.07
N SER A 322 -2.16 -11.49 8.78
CA SER A 322 -0.97 -10.72 8.36
C SER A 322 -1.21 -9.22 8.33
N TRP A 323 -2.46 -8.78 8.47
CA TRP A 323 -2.93 -7.39 8.37
C TRP A 323 -2.64 -6.73 7.02
N GLY A 324 -2.29 -7.54 6.01
CA GLY A 324 -1.87 -7.10 4.68
C GLY A 324 -0.36 -7.17 4.45
N TYR A 325 0.48 -7.28 5.48
CA TYR A 325 1.94 -7.22 5.35
C TYR A 325 2.59 -8.47 4.73
N GLN A 326 1.80 -9.48 4.35
CA GLN A 326 2.29 -10.65 3.60
C GLN A 326 1.60 -10.73 2.23
N VAL A 327 2.02 -9.85 1.32
CA VAL A 327 1.40 -9.65 0.00
C VAL A 327 1.79 -10.74 -0.99
N THR A 328 0.82 -11.22 -1.77
CA THR A 328 1.05 -12.14 -2.90
C THR A 328 0.61 -11.59 -4.26
N GLY A 329 -0.33 -10.65 -4.30
CA GLY A 329 -0.81 -9.99 -5.52
C GLY A 329 -0.54 -8.49 -5.47
N TYR A 330 0.69 -8.08 -5.81
CA TYR A 330 1.17 -6.70 -5.66
C TYR A 330 0.41 -5.68 -6.52
N TYR A 331 -0.06 -6.11 -7.70
CA TYR A 331 -0.80 -5.28 -8.66
C TYR A 331 -2.33 -5.41 -8.54
N ALA A 332 -2.82 -6.19 -7.57
CA ALA A 332 -4.24 -6.41 -7.35
C ALA A 332 -4.69 -5.73 -6.05
N ALA A 333 -5.74 -4.92 -6.13
CA ALA A 333 -6.51 -4.54 -4.94
C ALA A 333 -7.17 -5.79 -4.35
N THR A 334 -7.15 -5.93 -3.02
CA THR A 334 -7.71 -7.12 -2.37
C THR A 334 -9.20 -7.25 -2.65
N SER A 335 -9.58 -8.44 -3.11
CA SER A 335 -10.94 -8.78 -3.51
C SER A 335 -11.92 -8.91 -2.34
N ARG A 336 -11.43 -8.82 -1.09
CA ARG A 336 -12.25 -8.87 0.14
C ARG A 336 -13.33 -7.81 0.16
N TYR A 337 -13.05 -6.63 -0.38
CA TYR A 337 -13.89 -5.45 -0.22
C TYR A 337 -14.56 -5.01 -1.55
N GLY A 338 -14.33 -5.70 -2.66
CA GLY A 338 -14.95 -5.34 -3.93
C GLY A 338 -14.01 -5.48 -5.12
N THR A 339 -14.42 -4.89 -6.23
CA THR A 339 -13.65 -4.82 -7.48
C THR A 339 -12.61 -3.69 -7.43
N PRO A 340 -11.61 -3.69 -8.32
CA PRO A 340 -10.69 -2.57 -8.50
C PRO A 340 -11.39 -1.21 -8.69
N GLN A 341 -12.49 -1.19 -9.44
CA GLN A 341 -13.26 0.04 -9.68
C GLN A 341 -13.99 0.52 -8.42
N ASP A 342 -14.31 -0.38 -7.49
CA ASP A 342 -14.86 0.02 -6.19
C ASP A 342 -13.80 0.69 -5.31
N LEU A 343 -12.53 0.26 -5.40
CA LEU A 343 -11.41 0.98 -4.76
C LEU A 343 -11.17 2.34 -5.42
N MET A 344 -11.20 2.43 -6.75
CA MET A 344 -11.12 3.72 -7.46
C MET A 344 -12.24 4.66 -7.00
N TYR A 345 -13.47 4.16 -6.86
CA TYR A 345 -14.60 4.90 -6.30
C TYR A 345 -14.33 5.42 -4.88
N PHE A 346 -13.78 4.57 -4.01
CA PHE A 346 -13.43 4.97 -2.64
C PHE A 346 -12.41 6.12 -2.62
N ILE A 347 -11.36 6.02 -3.44
CA ILE A 347 -10.29 7.04 -3.50
C ILE A 347 -10.81 8.33 -4.14
N ASP A 348 -11.56 8.25 -5.24
CA ASP A 348 -12.20 9.40 -5.89
C ASP A 348 -13.11 10.15 -4.90
N LYS A 349 -13.87 9.40 -4.08
CA LYS A 349 -14.70 9.98 -3.02
C LYS A 349 -13.89 10.63 -1.90
N CYS A 350 -12.70 10.13 -1.59
CA CYS A 350 -11.80 10.79 -0.65
C CYS A 350 -11.35 12.15 -1.21
N HIS A 351 -10.90 12.18 -2.47
CA HIS A 351 -10.45 13.40 -3.14
C HIS A 351 -11.58 14.45 -3.26
N GLN A 352 -12.79 14.04 -3.66
CA GLN A 352 -13.97 14.90 -3.68
C GLN A 352 -14.31 15.49 -2.29
N ASN A 353 -13.85 14.85 -1.21
CA ASN A 353 -14.02 15.32 0.15
C ASN A 353 -12.78 16.02 0.73
N ASN A 354 -11.76 16.29 -0.10
CA ASN A 354 -10.47 16.86 0.29
C ASN A 354 -9.74 16.05 1.36
N ILE A 355 -9.74 14.73 1.19
CA ILE A 355 -9.03 13.76 2.04
C ILE A 355 -8.04 13.02 1.15
N GLY A 356 -6.76 13.03 1.51
CA GLY A 356 -5.75 12.27 0.79
C GLY A 356 -5.70 10.80 1.22
N ILE A 357 -5.24 9.93 0.34
CA ILE A 357 -5.08 8.49 0.61
C ILE A 357 -3.60 8.10 0.59
N ILE A 358 -3.14 7.57 1.72
CA ILE A 358 -1.83 6.96 1.89
C ILE A 358 -2.02 5.44 1.97
N VAL A 359 -1.17 4.68 1.29
CA VAL A 359 -1.22 3.21 1.32
C VAL A 359 0.06 2.66 1.91
N ASP A 360 -0.05 1.74 2.87
CA ASP A 360 1.09 0.93 3.30
C ASP A 360 1.54 0.01 2.15
N TRP A 361 2.74 0.26 1.66
CA TRP A 361 3.38 -0.48 0.58
C TRP A 361 4.46 -1.40 1.15
N VAL A 362 4.51 -2.65 0.68
CA VAL A 362 5.28 -3.73 1.31
C VAL A 362 6.40 -4.26 0.37
N PRO A 363 7.45 -3.46 0.08
CA PRO A 363 8.55 -3.89 -0.78
C PRO A 363 9.60 -4.73 -0.06
N ALA A 364 9.51 -4.89 1.25
CA ALA A 364 10.57 -5.48 2.06
C ALA A 364 10.68 -7.01 1.89
N HIS A 365 9.56 -7.69 1.72
CA HIS A 365 9.48 -9.15 1.71
C HIS A 365 8.16 -9.65 1.13
N PHE A 366 8.09 -10.96 0.86
CA PHE A 366 6.87 -11.65 0.43
C PHE A 366 6.81 -13.07 1.04
N PRO A 367 5.61 -13.65 1.25
CA PRO A 367 5.50 -14.95 1.91
C PRO A 367 5.84 -16.12 0.97
N LYS A 368 5.90 -17.34 1.53
CA LYS A 368 6.33 -18.56 0.83
C LYS A 368 5.19 -19.30 0.12
N ASP A 369 4.00 -18.71 0.06
CA ASP A 369 2.81 -19.32 -0.52
C ASP A 369 3.04 -19.78 -1.97
N GLY A 370 2.59 -21.00 -2.27
CA GLY A 370 2.86 -21.66 -3.54
C GLY A 370 2.32 -20.91 -4.75
N HIS A 371 1.19 -20.20 -4.61
CA HIS A 371 0.58 -19.42 -5.69
C HIS A 371 1.26 -18.07 -5.95
N GLY A 372 2.11 -17.59 -5.04
CA GLY A 372 2.77 -16.29 -5.10
C GLY A 372 4.15 -16.31 -5.78
N LEU A 373 5.02 -15.36 -5.42
CA LEU A 373 6.31 -15.12 -6.10
C LEU A 373 7.42 -16.14 -5.76
N SER A 374 7.28 -16.91 -4.68
CA SER A 374 8.34 -17.82 -4.21
C SER A 374 8.68 -18.88 -5.25
N PHE A 375 9.97 -19.03 -5.56
CA PHE A 375 10.51 -20.04 -6.48
C PHE A 375 9.79 -20.08 -7.85
N PHE A 376 9.49 -18.89 -8.38
CA PHE A 376 8.43 -18.68 -9.38
C PHE A 376 8.56 -19.54 -10.65
N ASP A 377 9.76 -19.66 -11.22
CA ASP A 377 10.01 -20.37 -12.47
C ASP A 377 10.83 -21.66 -12.30
N GLY A 378 10.89 -22.18 -11.06
CA GLY A 378 11.75 -23.31 -10.69
C GLY A 378 13.15 -22.87 -10.28
N THR A 379 13.38 -21.57 -10.10
CA THR A 379 14.61 -21.01 -9.56
C THR A 379 14.28 -19.90 -8.56
N PHE A 380 15.29 -19.42 -7.84
CA PHE A 380 15.20 -18.22 -7.01
C PHE A 380 15.16 -16.98 -7.91
N LEU A 381 13.96 -16.64 -8.39
CA LEU A 381 13.71 -15.62 -9.39
C LEU A 381 13.58 -14.23 -8.76
N TYR A 382 12.54 -14.04 -7.95
CA TYR A 382 12.23 -12.81 -7.24
C TYR A 382 13.06 -12.67 -5.97
N GLU A 383 13.40 -13.77 -5.32
CA GLU A 383 14.26 -13.85 -4.15
C GLU A 383 15.70 -14.24 -4.51
N PRO A 384 16.71 -13.88 -3.69
CA PRO A 384 18.06 -14.42 -3.80
C PRO A 384 18.12 -15.92 -3.48
N ALA A 385 19.01 -16.64 -4.17
CA ALA A 385 19.29 -18.05 -3.86
C ALA A 385 20.00 -18.26 -2.51
N ASP A 386 20.78 -17.27 -2.06
CA ASP A 386 21.45 -17.33 -0.77
C ASP A 386 20.48 -16.94 0.36
N VAL A 387 20.06 -17.93 1.14
CA VAL A 387 19.13 -17.78 2.27
C VAL A 387 19.59 -16.79 3.34
N ARG A 388 20.89 -16.46 3.41
CA ARG A 388 21.43 -15.47 4.36
C ARG A 388 21.04 -14.03 4.02
N ILE A 389 20.66 -13.78 2.76
CA ILE A 389 20.18 -12.47 2.29
C ILE A 389 18.79 -12.55 1.65
N GLY A 390 18.31 -13.76 1.35
CA GLY A 390 17.02 -13.98 0.70
C GLY A 390 15.86 -14.37 1.62
N GLU A 391 16.08 -14.45 2.94
CA GLU A 391 15.01 -14.78 3.90
C GLU A 391 15.06 -13.94 5.18
N HIS A 392 13.88 -13.54 5.67
CA HIS A 392 13.67 -13.19 7.07
C HIS A 392 13.19 -14.45 7.80
N LYS A 393 14.14 -15.17 8.42
CA LYS A 393 13.87 -16.48 9.04
C LYS A 393 12.83 -16.41 10.17
N GLU A 394 12.95 -15.41 11.03
CA GLU A 394 12.00 -15.19 12.15
C GLU A 394 10.57 -14.91 11.65
N TRP A 395 10.42 -14.33 10.46
CA TRP A 395 9.11 -14.06 9.86
C TRP A 395 8.62 -15.18 8.94
N GLY A 396 9.49 -16.14 8.59
CA GLY A 396 9.18 -17.19 7.63
C GLY A 396 9.00 -16.71 6.19
N THR A 397 9.51 -15.53 5.82
CA THR A 397 9.27 -14.89 4.51
C THR A 397 10.54 -14.78 3.65
N LYS A 398 10.35 -14.49 2.35
CA LYS A 398 11.40 -14.27 1.35
C LYS A 398 11.67 -12.77 1.18
N ILE A 399 12.91 -12.41 0.90
CA ILE A 399 13.33 -11.03 0.60
C ILE A 399 13.51 -10.90 -0.91
N PHE A 400 13.10 -9.77 -1.48
CA PHE A 400 13.33 -9.50 -2.90
C PHE A 400 14.82 -9.38 -3.24
N ASN A 401 15.19 -9.84 -4.43
CA ASN A 401 16.52 -9.70 -4.98
C ASN A 401 16.69 -8.33 -5.61
N TYR A 402 16.94 -7.32 -4.77
CA TYR A 402 17.11 -5.93 -5.20
C TYR A 402 18.28 -5.71 -6.18
N LYS A 403 19.17 -6.69 -6.33
CA LYS A 403 20.25 -6.63 -7.33
C LYS A 403 19.75 -6.84 -8.75
N ARG A 404 18.64 -7.58 -8.92
CA ARG A 404 18.15 -8.01 -10.23
C ARG A 404 17.26 -6.93 -10.86
N SER A 405 17.60 -6.52 -12.07
CA SER A 405 16.96 -5.39 -12.76
C SER A 405 15.45 -5.56 -12.90
N GLU A 406 14.99 -6.74 -13.31
CA GLU A 406 13.58 -7.04 -13.50
C GLU A 406 12.79 -7.04 -12.19
N VAL A 407 13.43 -7.42 -11.07
CA VAL A 407 12.84 -7.40 -9.72
C VAL A 407 12.75 -5.97 -9.19
N LYS A 408 13.79 -5.15 -9.40
CA LYS A 408 13.71 -3.71 -9.12
C LYS A 408 12.59 -3.07 -9.93
N ASN A 409 12.48 -3.42 -11.22
CA ASN A 409 11.43 -2.90 -12.09
C ASN A 409 10.05 -3.30 -11.60
N PHE A 410 9.86 -4.56 -11.17
CA PHE A 410 8.60 -5.04 -10.62
C PHE A 410 8.15 -4.15 -9.46
N LEU A 411 9.05 -3.83 -8.53
CA LEU A 411 8.75 -2.99 -7.36
C LEU A 411 8.55 -1.51 -7.73
N ILE A 412 9.44 -0.91 -8.52
CA ILE A 412 9.33 0.51 -8.90
C ILE A 412 8.07 0.76 -9.73
N ALA A 413 7.80 -0.10 -10.72
CA ALA A 413 6.58 0.03 -11.50
C ALA A 413 5.32 -0.25 -10.66
N ASN A 414 5.41 -1.06 -9.59
CA ASN A 414 4.27 -1.37 -8.73
C ASN A 414 3.82 -0.16 -7.92
N VAL A 415 4.74 0.57 -7.30
CA VAL A 415 4.36 1.80 -6.61
C VAL A 415 3.83 2.84 -7.60
N LEU A 416 4.47 3.03 -8.75
CA LEU A 416 3.96 3.95 -9.78
C LEU A 416 2.59 3.54 -10.33
N PHE A 417 2.29 2.24 -10.39
CA PHE A 417 0.98 1.71 -10.75
C PHE A 417 -0.11 2.15 -9.78
N TRP A 418 0.14 2.15 -8.46
CA TRP A 418 -0.83 2.64 -7.49
C TRP A 418 -1.13 4.13 -7.65
N PHE A 419 -0.10 4.94 -7.93
CA PHE A 419 -0.30 6.37 -8.22
C PHE A 419 -1.02 6.61 -9.56
N GLU A 420 -0.68 5.86 -10.61
CA GLU A 420 -1.24 6.05 -11.96
C GLU A 420 -2.68 5.54 -12.05
N LYS A 421 -2.93 4.31 -11.60
CA LYS A 421 -4.23 3.63 -11.81
C LYS A 421 -5.23 3.87 -10.69
N TYR A 422 -4.76 4.15 -9.47
CA TYR A 422 -5.63 4.34 -8.31
C TYR A 422 -5.52 5.73 -7.69
N HIS A 423 -4.68 6.63 -8.25
CA HIS A 423 -4.56 8.02 -7.82
C HIS A 423 -4.16 8.23 -6.34
N ILE A 424 -3.53 7.25 -5.68
CA ILE A 424 -3.09 7.44 -4.28
C ILE A 424 -2.20 8.68 -4.13
N ASP A 425 -2.17 9.27 -2.93
CA ASP A 425 -1.42 10.48 -2.64
C ASP A 425 -0.09 10.22 -1.94
N GLY A 426 0.06 9.04 -1.35
CA GLY A 426 1.29 8.67 -0.70
C GLY A 426 1.42 7.20 -0.42
N ILE A 427 2.65 6.82 -0.08
CA ILE A 427 2.97 5.50 0.46
C ILE A 427 3.62 5.62 1.83
N ARG A 428 3.40 4.59 2.65
CA ARG A 428 4.24 4.31 3.82
C ARG A 428 4.95 2.97 3.62
N VAL A 429 6.23 2.91 3.94
CA VAL A 429 7.02 1.66 3.91
C VAL A 429 7.33 1.23 5.33
N ASP A 430 6.85 0.04 5.69
CA ASP A 430 7.16 -0.62 6.95
C ASP A 430 8.59 -1.15 7.00
N ALA A 431 9.16 -1.21 8.20
CA ALA A 431 10.37 -1.94 8.51
C ALA A 431 11.50 -1.68 7.51
N VAL A 432 11.76 -0.41 7.16
CA VAL A 432 12.82 -0.04 6.19
C VAL A 432 14.18 -0.59 6.62
N ALA A 433 14.41 -0.68 7.94
CA ALA A 433 15.57 -1.32 8.53
C ALA A 433 15.80 -2.77 8.04
N SER A 434 14.72 -3.52 7.79
CA SER A 434 14.78 -4.90 7.27
C SER A 434 15.37 -4.99 5.88
N MET A 435 15.26 -3.91 5.09
CA MET A 435 15.78 -3.82 3.72
C MET A 435 17.21 -3.31 3.68
N ILE A 436 17.52 -2.26 4.46
CA ILE A 436 18.81 -1.55 4.37
C ILE A 436 19.94 -2.22 5.16
N TYR A 437 19.63 -3.20 6.02
CA TYR A 437 20.62 -3.97 6.77
C TYR A 437 20.68 -5.44 6.36
N ARG A 438 21.88 -5.91 6.02
CA ARG A 438 22.17 -7.31 5.71
C ARG A 438 22.20 -8.19 6.96
N ASP A 439 22.34 -7.61 8.15
CA ASP A 439 22.36 -8.28 9.44
C ASP A 439 21.03 -8.18 10.21
N TYR A 440 19.97 -7.62 9.60
CA TYR A 440 18.68 -7.44 10.26
C TYR A 440 18.10 -8.76 10.79
N ASN A 441 17.92 -8.84 12.12
CA ASN A 441 17.48 -10.04 12.85
C ASN A 441 18.27 -11.31 12.48
N ARG A 442 19.59 -11.20 12.31
CA ARG A 442 20.49 -12.33 12.02
C ARG A 442 21.62 -12.41 13.03
N GLU A 443 21.90 -13.63 13.50
CA GLU A 443 23.02 -13.89 14.40
C GLU A 443 24.37 -13.71 13.71
N ALA A 444 25.41 -13.40 14.49
CA ALA A 444 26.78 -13.31 13.99
C ALA A 444 27.21 -14.61 13.27
N GLY A 445 27.81 -14.48 12.09
CA GLY A 445 28.21 -15.62 11.26
C GLY A 445 27.09 -16.21 10.39
N THR A 446 25.85 -15.72 10.51
CA THR A 446 24.70 -16.18 9.68
C THR A 446 24.30 -15.21 8.58
N TRP A 447 25.07 -14.13 8.37
CA TRP A 447 24.88 -13.13 7.32
C TRP A 447 26.22 -12.80 6.63
N LEU A 448 26.17 -12.11 5.48
CA LEU A 448 27.36 -11.70 4.72
C LEU A 448 27.46 -10.18 4.59
N PRO A 449 28.65 -9.58 4.76
CA PRO A 449 28.86 -8.16 4.51
C PRO A 449 28.69 -7.80 3.03
N ASN A 450 28.53 -6.50 2.77
CA ASN A 450 28.61 -5.96 1.42
C ASN A 450 30.06 -5.98 0.89
N GLU A 451 30.24 -5.58 -0.37
CA GLU A 451 31.55 -5.60 -1.04
C GLU A 451 32.63 -4.71 -0.37
N TYR A 452 32.22 -3.78 0.50
CA TYR A 452 33.11 -2.91 1.27
C TYR A 452 33.31 -3.37 2.72
N GLY A 453 32.76 -4.54 3.10
CA GLY A 453 32.88 -5.09 4.46
C GLY A 453 31.85 -4.57 5.46
N GLY A 454 30.91 -3.73 5.04
CA GLY A 454 29.85 -3.17 5.88
C GLY A 454 28.59 -4.04 5.94
N ARG A 455 27.65 -3.63 6.79
CA ARG A 455 26.36 -4.32 6.98
C ARG A 455 25.23 -3.75 6.11
N GLU A 456 25.51 -2.69 5.39
CA GLU A 456 24.53 -1.96 4.57
C GLU A 456 24.18 -2.77 3.32
N SER A 457 22.88 -2.85 3.01
CA SER A 457 22.35 -3.43 1.78
C SER A 457 22.39 -2.36 0.68
N LEU A 458 23.50 -2.32 -0.07
CA LEU A 458 23.71 -1.31 -1.11
C LEU A 458 22.63 -1.37 -2.19
N GLU A 459 22.16 -2.57 -2.50
CA GLU A 459 21.13 -2.79 -3.51
C GLU A 459 19.76 -2.26 -3.08
N ALA A 460 19.40 -2.39 -1.80
CA ALA A 460 18.16 -1.82 -1.26
C ALA A 460 18.24 -0.28 -1.15
N ILE A 461 19.39 0.26 -0.74
CA ILE A 461 19.63 1.71 -0.69
C ILE A 461 19.49 2.32 -2.09
N GLU A 462 20.07 1.67 -3.10
CA GLU A 462 19.97 2.13 -4.49
C GLU A 462 18.54 2.01 -5.03
N LEU A 463 17.81 0.94 -4.68
CA LEU A 463 16.38 0.82 -5.01
C LEU A 463 15.59 2.03 -4.51
N PHE A 464 15.77 2.44 -3.24
CA PHE A 464 15.06 3.60 -2.69
C PHE A 464 15.45 4.91 -3.38
N ARG A 465 16.74 5.11 -3.65
CA ARG A 465 17.20 6.32 -4.36
C ARG A 465 16.62 6.40 -5.76
N HIS A 466 16.65 5.30 -6.51
CA HIS A 466 16.07 5.21 -7.85
C HIS A 466 14.55 5.44 -7.78
N LEU A 467 13.85 4.73 -6.88
CA LEU A 467 12.42 4.89 -6.67
C LEU A 467 12.03 6.36 -6.44
N HIS A 468 12.62 7.01 -5.44
CA HIS A 468 12.21 8.37 -5.07
C HIS A 468 12.59 9.42 -6.12
N SER A 469 13.67 9.18 -6.89
CA SER A 469 14.00 10.04 -8.03
C SER A 469 12.90 10.04 -9.10
N ILE A 470 12.24 8.89 -9.30
CA ILE A 470 11.17 8.73 -10.28
C ILE A 470 9.83 9.15 -9.68
N LEU A 471 9.50 8.69 -8.47
CA LEU A 471 8.22 8.96 -7.80
C LEU A 471 7.91 10.46 -7.75
N PHE A 472 8.83 11.28 -7.23
CA PHE A 472 8.60 12.72 -7.12
C PHE A 472 8.72 13.48 -8.45
N THR A 473 9.33 12.86 -9.47
CA THR A 473 9.35 13.44 -10.83
C THR A 473 7.99 13.27 -11.50
N TYR A 474 7.39 12.08 -11.42
CA TYR A 474 6.07 11.79 -11.99
C TYR A 474 4.94 12.39 -11.16
N TYR A 475 5.05 12.34 -9.83
CA TYR A 475 4.02 12.78 -8.90
C TYR A 475 4.58 13.79 -7.88
N PRO A 476 4.85 15.04 -8.30
CA PRO A 476 5.14 16.12 -7.37
C PRO A 476 4.03 16.26 -6.32
N GLY A 477 4.40 16.55 -5.08
CA GLY A 477 3.47 16.67 -3.96
C GLY A 477 3.02 15.35 -3.32
N ALA A 478 3.47 14.20 -3.83
CA ALA A 478 3.23 12.91 -3.18
C ALA A 478 3.91 12.81 -1.81
N LEU A 479 3.37 11.96 -0.93
CA LEU A 479 4.01 11.57 0.33
C LEU A 479 4.74 10.23 0.18
N SER A 480 5.95 10.16 0.73
CA SER A 480 6.66 8.89 0.90
C SER A 480 7.22 8.84 2.32
N ILE A 481 6.65 7.94 3.12
CA ILE A 481 6.81 7.87 4.57
C ILE A 481 7.58 6.60 4.94
N ALA A 482 8.62 6.70 5.75
CA ALA A 482 9.39 5.55 6.22
C ALA A 482 9.15 5.26 7.71
N GLU A 483 8.97 4.00 8.08
CA GLU A 483 9.30 3.51 9.41
C GLU A 483 10.72 2.92 9.39
N GLU A 484 11.64 3.58 10.11
CA GLU A 484 13.04 3.16 10.20
C GLU A 484 13.50 3.35 11.65
N SER A 485 13.83 2.24 12.31
CA SER A 485 13.98 2.13 13.76
C SER A 485 15.41 1.97 14.28
N THR A 486 16.43 2.18 13.45
CA THR A 486 17.86 2.00 13.82
C THR A 486 18.69 3.28 13.81
N SER A 487 18.04 4.44 13.59
CA SER A 487 18.70 5.75 13.46
C SER A 487 19.57 5.89 12.21
N TRP A 488 19.18 5.28 11.09
CA TRP A 488 19.81 5.57 9.80
C TRP A 488 19.72 7.08 9.51
N PRO A 489 20.82 7.76 9.13
CA PRO A 489 20.77 9.19 8.86
C PRO A 489 20.24 9.47 7.45
N MET A 490 19.67 10.65 7.26
CA MET A 490 19.24 11.16 5.95
C MET A 490 18.16 10.29 5.29
N VAL A 491 17.25 9.72 6.07
CA VAL A 491 16.12 8.94 5.53
C VAL A 491 15.22 9.83 4.68
N THR A 492 14.92 11.04 5.18
CA THR A 492 14.00 12.00 4.55
C THR A 492 14.69 13.07 3.70
N TRP A 493 15.95 12.84 3.36
CA TRP A 493 16.73 13.76 2.54
C TRP A 493 16.70 13.33 1.06
N PRO A 494 16.85 14.27 0.11
CA PRO A 494 16.87 13.94 -1.31
C PRO A 494 17.95 12.93 -1.68
N ALA A 495 17.63 12.04 -2.63
CA ALA A 495 18.54 10.99 -3.09
C ALA A 495 19.89 11.55 -3.59
N TYR A 496 19.89 12.70 -4.28
CA TYR A 496 21.10 13.35 -4.80
C TYR A 496 22.05 13.87 -3.69
N SER A 497 21.56 14.06 -2.47
CA SER A 497 22.35 14.45 -1.29
C SER A 497 22.86 13.23 -0.50
N GLY A 498 22.61 12.02 -0.99
CA GLY A 498 22.97 10.77 -0.32
C GLY A 498 21.89 10.21 0.60
N GLY A 499 20.71 10.84 0.69
CA GLY A 499 19.57 10.32 1.45
C GLY A 499 18.91 9.10 0.81
N LEU A 500 17.94 8.52 1.51
CA LEU A 500 17.09 7.45 0.96
C LEU A 500 15.98 7.99 0.05
N GLY A 501 15.64 9.28 0.18
CA GLY A 501 14.68 9.96 -0.67
C GLY A 501 13.24 9.96 -0.16
N PHE A 502 12.95 9.48 1.05
CA PHE A 502 11.62 9.71 1.65
C PHE A 502 11.40 11.21 1.92
N ASN A 503 10.16 11.64 2.13
CA ASN A 503 9.90 13.02 2.57
C ASN A 503 9.38 13.11 4.01
N LEU A 504 9.00 11.98 4.62
CA LEU A 504 8.65 11.87 6.04
C LEU A 504 9.20 10.58 6.65
N LYS A 505 9.49 10.60 7.96
CA LYS A 505 9.92 9.44 8.75
C LYS A 505 9.12 9.37 10.04
N TRP A 506 8.58 8.20 10.38
CA TRP A 506 7.98 7.98 11.69
C TRP A 506 9.02 8.18 12.80
N ASN A 507 8.67 9.01 13.80
CA ASN A 507 9.52 9.27 14.95
C ASN A 507 9.31 8.20 16.03
N MET A 508 9.91 7.02 15.81
CA MET A 508 9.81 5.89 16.75
C MET A 508 10.38 6.22 18.13
N GLY A 509 11.43 7.06 18.19
CA GLY A 509 12.00 7.53 19.45
C GLY A 509 11.01 8.35 20.26
N TRP A 510 10.38 9.36 19.65
CA TRP A 510 9.31 10.14 20.27
C TRP A 510 8.14 9.25 20.74
N MET A 511 7.72 8.30 19.91
CA MET A 511 6.62 7.39 20.26
C MET A 511 6.95 6.60 21.53
N HIS A 512 8.13 5.96 21.58
CA HIS A 512 8.55 5.21 22.75
C HIS A 512 8.68 6.09 24.00
N ASP A 513 9.29 7.27 23.87
CA ASP A 513 9.44 8.24 24.96
C ASP A 513 8.07 8.64 25.51
N MET A 514 7.11 8.98 24.65
CA MET A 514 5.77 9.39 25.05
C MET A 514 4.99 8.26 25.73
N LEU A 515 4.96 7.08 25.12
CA LEU A 515 4.25 5.94 25.70
C LEU A 515 4.86 5.51 27.04
N ASN A 516 6.18 5.57 27.19
CA ASN A 516 6.84 5.27 28.47
C ASN A 516 6.53 6.35 29.51
N TYR A 517 6.61 7.63 29.15
CA TYR A 517 6.33 8.74 30.06
C TYR A 517 4.89 8.71 30.59
N PHE A 518 3.91 8.54 29.70
CA PHE A 518 2.50 8.57 30.09
C PHE A 518 2.05 7.32 30.87
N LYS A 519 2.75 6.19 30.73
CA LYS A 519 2.53 4.98 31.57
C LYS A 519 2.96 5.16 33.02
N LEU A 520 3.90 6.07 33.29
CA LEU A 520 4.35 6.34 34.66
C LEU A 520 3.23 7.01 35.45
N ASP A 521 3.05 6.57 36.70
CA ASP A 521 2.28 7.30 37.70
C ASP A 521 2.75 8.78 37.71
N PRO A 522 1.84 9.76 37.69
CA PRO A 522 2.20 11.17 37.64
C PRO A 522 3.24 11.62 38.66
N TYR A 523 3.30 10.99 39.84
CA TYR A 523 4.30 11.32 40.85
C TYR A 523 5.75 11.06 40.36
N PHE A 524 5.99 10.03 39.55
CA PHE A 524 7.32 9.67 39.08
C PHE A 524 7.75 10.40 37.79
N ARG A 525 6.84 11.15 37.16
CA ARG A 525 7.11 11.84 35.89
C ARG A 525 8.22 12.87 35.98
N GLY A 526 8.35 13.55 37.12
CA GLY A 526 9.41 14.54 37.33
C GLY A 526 10.83 13.97 37.22
N HIS A 527 11.01 12.69 37.58
CA HIS A 527 12.30 12.00 37.42
C HIS A 527 12.61 11.56 35.98
N ASN A 528 11.64 11.69 35.07
CA ASN A 528 11.67 11.18 33.71
C ASN A 528 11.32 12.27 32.68
N ASN A 529 11.53 13.54 33.04
CA ASN A 529 11.21 14.68 32.18
C ASN A 529 11.99 14.67 30.84
N ASN A 530 13.12 13.96 30.79
CA ASN A 530 13.89 13.76 29.58
C ASN A 530 13.06 13.13 28.45
N TYR A 531 12.09 12.27 28.74
CA TYR A 531 11.21 11.70 27.70
C TYR A 531 10.45 12.79 26.94
N LEU A 532 10.02 13.87 27.62
CA LEU A 532 9.31 14.98 26.97
C LEU A 532 10.24 15.82 26.09
N THR A 533 11.47 16.07 26.55
CA THR A 533 12.34 17.08 25.95
C THR A 533 13.36 16.52 24.96
N PHE A 534 13.65 15.20 25.01
CA PHE A 534 14.76 14.62 24.26
C PHE A 534 14.53 14.62 22.74
N SER A 535 13.31 14.30 22.29
CA SER A 535 12.98 14.22 20.86
C SER A 535 13.21 15.54 20.11
N ILE A 536 13.01 16.69 20.75
CA ILE A 536 13.28 18.02 20.16
C ILE A 536 14.74 18.20 19.75
N TRP A 537 15.70 17.56 20.44
CA TRP A 537 17.14 17.69 20.11
C TRP A 537 17.47 17.18 18.71
N TYR A 538 16.72 16.21 18.20
CA TYR A 538 16.90 15.68 16.86
C TYR A 538 15.68 15.91 15.96
N ALA A 539 14.59 16.53 16.43
CA ALA A 539 13.34 16.71 15.68
C ALA A 539 13.50 17.44 14.33
N PHE A 540 14.63 18.12 14.11
CA PHE A 540 14.94 18.86 12.87
C PHE A 540 16.05 18.19 12.03
N SER A 541 16.47 16.97 12.36
CA SER A 541 17.42 16.20 11.54
C SER A 541 16.74 15.45 10.39
N GLU A 542 15.44 15.19 10.53
CA GLU A 542 14.58 14.53 9.55
C GLU A 542 13.20 15.21 9.57
N ASN A 543 12.42 15.03 8.52
CA ASN A 543 11.04 15.45 8.49
C ASN A 543 10.17 14.43 9.24
N PHE A 544 9.98 14.63 10.54
CA PHE A 544 9.31 13.63 11.36
C PHE A 544 7.78 13.66 11.26
N MET A 545 7.21 12.46 11.21
CA MET A 545 5.81 12.14 11.45
C MET A 545 5.70 11.54 12.87
N LEU A 546 4.89 12.12 13.73
CA LEU A 546 4.57 11.61 15.05
C LEU A 546 3.44 10.60 14.90
N ALA A 547 3.77 9.31 14.97
CA ALA A 547 2.82 8.22 14.75
C ALA A 547 2.56 7.45 16.04
N LEU A 548 1.28 7.31 16.39
CA LEU A 548 0.78 6.32 17.35
C LEU A 548 -0.03 5.30 16.56
N SER A 549 0.61 4.20 16.16
CA SER A 549 0.09 3.29 15.15
C SER A 549 -0.61 2.05 15.71
N HIS A 550 -1.13 1.21 14.81
CA HIS A 550 -1.74 -0.08 15.10
C HIS A 550 -0.85 -1.00 15.95
N ASP A 551 0.47 -1.00 15.71
CA ASP A 551 1.45 -1.82 16.42
C ASP A 551 1.52 -1.53 17.91
N GLU A 552 1.11 -0.34 18.33
CA GLU A 552 1.19 0.09 19.73
C GLU A 552 -0.02 -0.31 20.55
N VAL A 553 -1.07 -0.89 19.96
CA VAL A 553 -2.32 -1.24 20.65
C VAL A 553 -2.70 -2.72 20.49
N VAL A 554 -1.69 -3.59 20.36
CA VAL A 554 -1.80 -5.04 20.18
C VAL A 554 -0.81 -5.80 21.07
N HIS A 555 -0.87 -7.13 21.04
CA HIS A 555 0.13 -8.05 21.61
C HIS A 555 0.42 -7.81 23.10
N GLY A 556 -0.59 -7.48 23.90
CA GLY A 556 -0.44 -7.24 25.34
C GLY A 556 0.11 -5.85 25.69
N LYS A 557 0.31 -4.96 24.71
CA LYS A 557 0.73 -3.57 24.95
C LYS A 557 -0.38 -2.71 25.56
N SER A 558 -1.61 -3.21 25.64
CA SER A 558 -2.86 -2.51 25.99
C SER A 558 -3.28 -1.46 24.95
N PRO A 559 -4.58 -1.13 24.83
CA PRO A 559 -4.99 0.06 24.10
C PRO A 559 -4.56 1.33 24.84
N MET A 560 -4.66 2.48 24.18
CA MET A 560 -4.16 3.75 24.72
C MET A 560 -4.70 4.08 26.11
N ILE A 561 -6.01 3.93 26.36
CA ILE A 561 -6.63 4.18 27.68
C ILE A 561 -6.11 3.22 28.78
N GLY A 562 -5.75 2.00 28.39
CA GLY A 562 -5.17 0.98 29.27
C GLY A 562 -3.76 1.34 29.74
N LYS A 563 -3.01 2.10 28.93
CA LYS A 563 -1.65 2.56 29.26
C LYS A 563 -1.63 3.67 30.31
N MET A 564 -2.72 4.42 30.45
CA MET A 564 -2.75 5.59 31.33
C MET A 564 -2.96 5.21 32.80
N PRO A 565 -2.23 5.78 33.77
CA PRO A 565 -2.44 5.52 35.20
C PRO A 565 -3.65 6.28 35.75
N GLY A 566 -4.07 5.90 36.95
CA GLY A 566 -5.13 6.58 37.69
C GLY A 566 -6.52 6.01 37.49
N ASP A 567 -7.51 6.73 38.02
CA ASP A 567 -8.93 6.42 37.81
C ASP A 567 -9.40 6.73 36.38
N GLU A 568 -10.67 6.43 36.06
CA GLU A 568 -11.23 6.64 34.73
C GLU A 568 -11.08 8.10 34.25
N TRP A 569 -11.34 9.08 35.11
CA TRP A 569 -11.21 10.49 34.75
C TRP A 569 -9.75 10.84 34.42
N GLN A 570 -8.81 10.39 35.25
CA GLN A 570 -7.38 10.59 35.03
C GLN A 570 -6.88 9.88 33.77
N LYS A 571 -7.40 8.70 33.44
CA LYS A 571 -7.06 7.99 32.20
C LYS A 571 -7.45 8.80 30.96
N PHE A 572 -8.68 9.30 30.90
CA PHE A 572 -9.12 10.18 29.81
C PHE A 572 -8.37 11.51 29.79
N ALA A 573 -8.09 12.11 30.95
CA ALA A 573 -7.29 13.34 31.03
C ALA A 573 -5.87 13.14 30.50
N ASN A 574 -5.22 12.02 30.83
CA ASN A 574 -3.92 11.65 30.27
C ASN A 574 -3.95 11.47 28.75
N LEU A 575 -5.00 10.83 28.20
CA LEU A 575 -5.16 10.74 26.74
C LEU A 575 -5.25 12.11 26.11
N ARG A 576 -6.12 12.99 26.63
CA ARG A 576 -6.28 14.34 26.11
C ARG A 576 -4.97 15.14 26.20
N CYS A 577 -4.23 14.99 27.29
CA CYS A 577 -2.94 15.64 27.50
C CYS A 577 -1.88 15.12 26.50
N LEU A 578 -1.76 13.80 26.32
CA LEU A 578 -0.86 13.19 25.33
C LEU A 578 -1.18 13.67 23.92
N TYR A 579 -2.45 13.59 23.50
CA TYR A 579 -2.84 14.00 22.14
C TYR A 579 -2.71 15.51 21.94
N GLY A 580 -3.01 16.32 22.95
CA GLY A 580 -2.75 17.76 22.90
C GLY A 580 -1.26 18.08 22.73
N TYR A 581 -0.39 17.35 23.43
CA TYR A 581 1.05 17.51 23.30
C TYR A 581 1.54 17.05 21.92
N MET A 582 1.08 15.89 21.43
CA MET A 582 1.37 15.38 20.09
C MET A 582 1.00 16.39 19.00
N PHE A 583 -0.18 17.00 19.07
CA PHE A 583 -0.66 17.95 18.05
C PHE A 583 0.07 19.29 18.09
N THR A 584 0.63 19.66 19.23
CA THR A 584 1.38 20.92 19.40
C THR A 584 2.89 20.76 19.27
N HIS A 585 3.43 19.55 19.41
CA HIS A 585 4.83 19.23 19.13
C HIS A 585 5.17 19.37 17.62
N PRO A 586 6.38 19.76 17.22
CA PRO A 586 6.79 19.76 15.81
C PRO A 586 6.70 18.38 15.14
N GLY A 587 6.26 18.36 13.88
CA GLY A 587 6.14 17.15 13.04
C GLY A 587 4.69 16.85 12.63
N LYS A 588 4.48 16.02 11.61
CA LYS A 588 3.13 15.64 11.15
C LYS A 588 2.47 14.62 12.10
N LYS A 589 1.17 14.34 11.97
CA LYS A 589 0.41 13.50 12.93
C LYS A 589 -0.17 12.25 12.28
N THR A 590 -0.01 11.08 12.92
CA THR A 590 -0.72 9.84 12.59
C THR A 590 -1.29 9.20 13.85
N MET A 591 -2.57 8.83 13.84
CA MET A 591 -3.21 8.05 14.90
C MET A 591 -4.02 6.90 14.31
N PHE A 592 -3.96 5.75 14.98
CA PHE A 592 -4.72 4.57 14.58
C PHE A 592 -6.18 4.60 15.04
N MET A 593 -7.05 3.99 14.24
CA MET A 593 -8.46 3.80 14.52
C MET A 593 -8.71 3.15 15.91
N GLY A 594 -9.74 3.63 16.61
CA GLY A 594 -10.07 3.20 17.97
C GLY A 594 -9.43 4.07 19.07
N MET A 595 -8.32 4.76 18.77
CA MET A 595 -7.67 5.69 19.72
C MET A 595 -8.54 6.92 19.97
N GLU A 596 -9.21 7.44 18.94
CA GLU A 596 -10.04 8.63 18.98
C GLU A 596 -11.32 8.48 19.80
N ILE A 597 -11.78 7.24 19.97
CA ILE A 597 -12.94 6.90 20.79
C ILE A 597 -12.52 6.38 22.17
N GLY A 598 -11.22 6.21 22.45
CA GLY A 598 -10.73 5.69 23.73
C GLY A 598 -11.15 4.24 23.97
N GLN A 599 -11.00 3.37 22.96
CA GLN A 599 -11.35 1.95 23.06
C GLN A 599 -10.63 1.24 24.22
N TRP A 600 -11.32 0.34 24.92
CA TRP A 600 -10.82 -0.35 26.12
C TRP A 600 -10.14 -1.68 25.85
N SER A 601 -10.45 -2.32 24.73
CA SER A 601 -9.76 -3.52 24.25
C SER A 601 -8.64 -3.17 23.27
N GLU A 602 -7.62 -4.02 23.23
CA GLU A 602 -6.62 -3.99 22.15
C GLU A 602 -7.30 -4.14 20.78
N TRP A 603 -6.65 -3.61 19.75
CA TRP A 603 -7.14 -3.83 18.40
C TRP A 603 -7.12 -5.33 18.10
N ASN A 604 -8.26 -5.82 17.59
CA ASN A 604 -8.44 -7.20 17.19
C ASN A 604 -8.83 -7.25 15.72
N VAL A 605 -7.90 -7.69 14.87
CA VAL A 605 -8.14 -7.79 13.42
C VAL A 605 -9.31 -8.72 13.05
N TRP A 606 -9.66 -9.67 13.92
CA TRP A 606 -10.77 -10.61 13.70
C TRP A 606 -12.15 -10.04 14.05
N GLY A 607 -12.20 -8.84 14.63
CA GLY A 607 -13.43 -8.12 14.96
C GLY A 607 -13.51 -6.80 14.19
N ASP A 608 -14.39 -5.94 14.68
CA ASP A 608 -14.45 -4.52 14.35
C ASP A 608 -14.23 -3.68 15.61
N LEU A 609 -14.16 -2.35 15.45
CA LEU A 609 -14.04 -1.44 16.59
C LEU A 609 -15.26 -1.48 17.50
N GLU A 610 -15.06 -1.11 18.76
CA GLU A 610 -16.09 -1.08 19.79
C GLU A 610 -17.00 0.17 19.67
N TRP A 611 -17.67 0.33 18.52
CA TRP A 611 -18.51 1.50 18.21
C TRP A 611 -19.60 1.79 19.25
N HIS A 612 -20.06 0.77 19.97
CA HIS A 612 -21.05 0.91 21.04
C HIS A 612 -20.57 1.83 22.19
N LEU A 613 -19.26 2.03 22.36
CA LEU A 613 -18.70 2.93 23.38
C LEU A 613 -19.13 4.39 23.19
N LEU A 614 -19.43 4.80 21.95
CA LEU A 614 -19.90 6.16 21.65
C LEU A 614 -21.31 6.47 22.18
N GLN A 615 -22.01 5.49 22.74
CA GLN A 615 -23.24 5.70 23.49
C GLN A 615 -22.99 6.35 24.86
N TYR A 616 -21.75 6.30 25.37
CA TYR A 616 -21.37 6.84 26.67
C TYR A 616 -20.57 8.15 26.53
N GLN A 617 -20.85 9.08 27.45
CA GLN A 617 -20.33 10.45 27.38
C GLN A 617 -18.79 10.57 27.37
N PRO A 618 -17.99 9.79 28.12
CA PRO A 618 -16.53 9.93 28.12
C PRO A 618 -15.91 9.73 26.73
N HIS A 619 -16.34 8.70 26.01
CA HIS A 619 -15.87 8.36 24.67
C HIS A 619 -16.25 9.43 23.64
N LYS A 620 -17.51 9.91 23.69
CA LYS A 620 -17.96 11.01 22.83
C LYS A 620 -17.22 12.32 23.10
N SER A 621 -16.87 12.59 24.36
CA SER A 621 -16.14 13.80 24.75
C SER A 621 -14.68 13.74 24.28
N LEU A 622 -14.03 12.57 24.34
CA LEU A 622 -12.71 12.35 23.76
C LEU A 622 -12.73 12.48 22.22
N GLN A 623 -13.71 11.88 21.56
CA GLN A 623 -13.89 12.00 20.11
C GLN A 623 -14.06 13.46 19.69
N THR A 624 -14.87 14.23 20.43
CA THR A 624 -15.04 15.68 20.21
C THR A 624 -13.71 16.42 20.34
N TYR A 625 -12.91 16.10 21.36
CA TYR A 625 -11.59 16.68 21.56
C TYR A 625 -10.64 16.41 20.40
N ILE A 626 -10.59 15.18 19.88
CA ILE A 626 -9.77 14.86 18.69
C ILE A 626 -10.24 15.65 17.46
N GLY A 627 -11.56 15.74 17.25
CA GLY A 627 -12.12 16.56 16.18
C GLY A 627 -11.69 18.03 16.26
N ASP A 628 -11.67 18.59 17.46
CA ASP A 628 -11.26 19.97 17.68
C ASP A 628 -9.73 20.16 17.62
N LEU A 629 -8.92 19.15 17.97
CA LEU A 629 -7.47 19.14 17.71
C LEU A 629 -7.15 19.17 16.22
N ASN A 630 -7.88 18.40 15.41
CA ASN A 630 -7.74 18.42 13.96
C ASN A 630 -8.10 19.80 13.37
N LYS A 631 -9.19 20.42 13.85
CA LYS A 631 -9.55 21.79 13.46
C LYS A 631 -8.49 22.81 13.89
N LEU A 632 -7.94 22.67 15.09
CA LEU A 632 -6.87 23.51 15.61
C LEU A 632 -5.64 23.45 14.70
N LEU A 633 -5.16 22.25 14.36
CA LEU A 633 -4.03 22.06 13.45
C LEU A 633 -4.28 22.74 12.10
N ARG A 634 -5.46 22.58 11.52
CA ARG A 634 -5.80 23.14 10.20
C ARG A 634 -5.97 24.67 10.20
N SER A 635 -6.36 25.26 11.32
CA SER A 635 -6.64 26.70 11.44
C SER A 635 -5.48 27.51 12.04
N THR A 636 -4.40 26.85 12.47
CA THR A 636 -3.28 27.47 13.18
C THR A 636 -1.96 27.19 12.45
N PRO A 637 -1.57 28.04 11.47
CA PRO A 637 -0.33 27.88 10.68
C PRO A 637 0.94 27.65 11.50
N GLU A 638 1.00 28.22 12.69
CA GLU A 638 2.10 28.08 13.65
C GLU A 638 2.37 26.61 14.01
N LEU A 639 1.36 25.74 13.92
CA LEU A 639 1.45 24.32 14.27
C LEU A 639 1.96 23.43 13.14
N TYR A 640 2.06 23.90 11.89
CA TYR A 640 2.41 23.04 10.76
C TYR A 640 3.36 23.63 9.71
N VAL A 641 3.40 24.95 9.51
CA VAL A 641 4.18 25.57 8.41
C VAL A 641 5.68 25.40 8.62
N GLN A 642 6.15 25.48 9.87
CA GLN A 642 7.56 25.39 10.24
C GLN A 642 7.88 24.13 11.07
N ASP A 643 7.19 23.00 10.82
CA ASP A 643 7.44 21.74 11.57
C ASP A 643 8.90 21.27 11.50
N PHE A 644 9.58 21.55 10.38
CA PHE A 644 10.91 21.00 10.07
C PHE A 644 12.03 22.05 10.16
N SER A 645 11.74 23.20 10.77
CA SER A 645 12.72 24.27 11.00
C SER A 645 12.89 24.49 12.50
N GLN A 646 14.14 24.70 12.95
CA GLN A 646 14.42 25.11 14.32
C GLN A 646 13.71 26.43 14.68
N ASP A 647 13.48 27.32 13.70
CA ASP A 647 12.79 28.58 13.91
C ASP A 647 11.30 28.41 14.25
N GLY A 648 10.71 27.25 13.94
CA GLY A 648 9.30 26.94 14.20
C GLY A 648 8.99 26.56 15.66
N PHE A 649 10.00 26.40 16.51
CA PHE A 649 9.86 25.93 17.89
C PHE A 649 10.79 26.67 18.84
N GLU A 650 10.32 26.99 20.05
CA GLU A 650 11.18 27.55 21.10
C GLU A 650 10.71 27.12 22.48
N TRP A 651 11.59 26.53 23.30
CA TRP A 651 11.28 26.28 24.71
C TRP A 651 11.14 27.60 25.49
N ILE A 652 10.12 27.68 26.35
CA ILE A 652 10.00 28.74 27.36
C ILE A 652 10.43 28.21 28.72
N GLU A 653 9.85 27.10 29.16
CA GLU A 653 10.22 26.39 30.39
C GLU A 653 10.14 24.88 30.15
N CYS A 654 11.20 24.16 30.48
CA CYS A 654 11.26 22.70 30.35
C CYS A 654 12.05 22.03 31.49
N ASN A 655 12.48 22.80 32.49
CA ASN A 655 13.25 22.38 33.66
C ASN A 655 12.39 22.25 34.92
N ASP A 656 11.09 22.62 34.90
CA ASP A 656 10.17 22.43 36.02
C ASP A 656 9.74 20.96 36.17
N THR A 657 10.73 20.14 36.49
CA THR A 657 10.61 18.70 36.68
C THR A 657 9.77 18.37 37.91
N GLN A 658 9.78 19.20 38.96
CA GLN A 658 9.03 18.94 40.19
C GLN A 658 7.52 18.95 39.94
N ASN A 659 7.04 19.89 39.13
CA ASN A 659 5.62 19.97 38.77
C ASN A 659 5.29 19.21 37.47
N SER A 660 6.31 18.73 36.74
CA SER A 660 6.15 18.16 35.40
C SER A 660 5.33 19.07 34.49
N VAL A 661 5.73 20.34 34.46
CA VAL A 661 5.14 21.37 33.59
C VAL A 661 6.17 21.76 32.55
N ILE A 662 5.74 21.85 31.29
CA ILE A 662 6.55 22.41 30.21
C ILE A 662 5.76 23.50 29.50
N SER A 663 6.47 24.45 28.91
CA SER A 663 5.89 25.45 28.02
C SER A 663 6.83 25.80 26.88
N PHE A 664 6.25 26.04 25.70
CA PHE A 664 7.00 26.33 24.48
C PHE A 664 6.17 27.16 23.50
N LEU A 665 6.85 27.78 22.55
CA LEU A 665 6.25 28.49 21.42
C LEU A 665 6.28 27.61 20.18
N ARG A 666 5.21 27.67 19.41
CA ARG A 666 5.17 27.27 18.00
C ARG A 666 5.04 28.51 17.14
N LYS A 667 5.80 28.61 16.05
CA LYS A 667 5.93 29.85 15.25
C LYS A 667 5.69 29.61 13.76
N ALA A 668 5.07 30.57 13.11
CA ALA A 668 4.98 30.66 11.64
C ALA A 668 6.13 31.51 11.06
N GLU A 669 6.24 31.62 9.73
CA GLU A 669 7.34 32.31 9.04
C GLU A 669 7.41 33.83 9.32
N HIS A 670 6.30 34.48 9.70
CA HIS A 670 6.22 35.94 9.90
C HIS A 670 6.20 36.38 11.37
N GLY A 671 6.62 35.50 12.28
CA GLY A 671 6.70 35.81 13.70
C GLY A 671 5.39 35.62 14.47
N ASP A 672 4.28 35.24 13.82
CA ASP A 672 3.08 34.76 14.52
C ASP A 672 3.43 33.52 15.34
N PHE A 673 2.85 33.41 16.53
CA PHE A 673 3.14 32.31 17.45
C PHE A 673 1.94 31.94 18.31
N VAL A 674 1.97 30.69 18.79
CA VAL A 674 1.12 30.23 19.88
C VAL A 674 1.99 29.76 21.04
N LEU A 675 1.57 30.09 22.26
CA LEU A 675 2.13 29.56 23.49
C LEU A 675 1.39 28.28 23.87
N VAL A 676 2.15 27.24 24.17
CA VAL A 676 1.65 25.96 24.65
C VAL A 676 2.14 25.75 26.07
N VAL A 677 1.23 25.38 26.97
CA VAL A 677 1.53 25.04 28.37
C VAL A 677 0.94 23.67 28.66
N CYS A 678 1.78 22.72 29.08
CA CYS A 678 1.36 21.36 29.40
C CYS A 678 1.61 21.08 30.88
N ASN A 679 0.60 20.57 31.58
CA ASN A 679 0.72 20.06 32.94
C ASN A 679 0.48 18.55 32.94
N PHE A 680 1.52 17.78 33.25
CA PHE A 680 1.46 16.33 33.21
C PHE A 680 1.16 15.68 34.57
N THR A 681 0.66 16.44 35.54
CA THR A 681 0.21 15.90 36.84
C THR A 681 -1.26 16.25 37.12
N PRO A 682 -1.96 15.50 37.99
CA PRO A 682 -3.33 15.81 38.36
C PRO A 682 -3.43 17.00 39.33
N VAL A 683 -2.32 17.68 39.65
CA VAL A 683 -2.31 18.85 40.53
C VAL A 683 -2.50 20.11 39.67
N PRO A 684 -3.57 20.89 39.85
CA PRO A 684 -3.74 22.15 39.13
C PRO A 684 -2.80 23.23 39.68
N HIS A 685 -2.34 24.12 38.78
CA HIS A 685 -1.59 25.31 39.16
C HIS A 685 -2.37 26.57 38.75
N HIS A 686 -2.91 27.32 39.72
CA HIS A 686 -3.76 28.48 39.40
C HIS A 686 -2.97 29.73 38.97
N ASN A 687 -1.75 29.88 39.51
CA ASN A 687 -0.90 31.06 39.30
C ASN A 687 0.48 30.62 38.78
N TYR A 688 0.51 29.99 37.61
CA TYR A 688 1.74 29.50 36.98
C TYR A 688 2.26 30.54 35.99
N ARG A 689 3.40 31.16 36.32
CA ARG A 689 3.93 32.27 35.52
C ARG A 689 4.74 31.76 34.32
N VAL A 690 4.41 32.23 33.12
CA VAL A 690 5.07 31.84 31.87
C VAL A 690 5.55 33.07 31.11
N GLY A 691 6.82 33.13 30.72
CA GLY A 691 7.39 34.24 29.96
C GLY A 691 6.89 34.27 28.51
N VAL A 692 6.59 35.46 27.99
CA VAL A 692 6.10 35.68 26.62
C VAL A 692 6.75 36.89 25.94
N PRO A 693 6.94 36.85 24.61
CA PRO A 693 7.71 37.88 23.91
C PRO A 693 6.96 39.21 23.70
N GLU A 694 5.64 39.16 23.56
CA GLU A 694 4.81 40.32 23.21
C GLU A 694 3.87 40.71 24.34
N LYS A 695 3.58 42.00 24.46
CA LYS A 695 2.60 42.55 25.40
C LYS A 695 1.21 42.50 24.79
N GLY A 696 0.20 42.15 25.59
CA GLY A 696 -1.20 42.23 25.19
C GLY A 696 -2.04 41.08 25.72
N PHE A 697 -3.10 40.72 24.98
CA PHE A 697 -4.01 39.64 25.34
C PHE A 697 -3.68 38.34 24.61
N TYR A 698 -3.67 37.26 25.38
CA TYR A 698 -3.47 35.90 24.91
C TYR A 698 -4.75 35.11 25.08
N LYS A 699 -5.43 34.85 23.97
CA LYS A 699 -6.69 34.10 23.94
C LYS A 699 -6.43 32.61 24.13
N GLU A 700 -7.14 31.98 25.05
CA GLU A 700 -7.14 30.52 25.20
C GLU A 700 -7.92 29.92 24.01
N ILE A 701 -7.21 29.30 23.06
CA ILE A 701 -7.80 28.71 21.86
C ILE A 701 -8.03 27.20 22.00
N LEU A 702 -7.34 26.56 22.94
CA LEU A 702 -7.56 25.17 23.34
C LEU A 702 -7.30 25.04 24.85
N ASN A 703 -8.17 24.30 25.53
CA ASN A 703 -7.94 23.80 26.87
C ASN A 703 -8.45 22.35 26.93
N SER A 704 -7.54 21.39 27.06
CA SER A 704 -7.90 19.97 27.07
C SER A 704 -8.66 19.53 28.32
N ASP A 705 -8.76 20.38 29.35
CA ASP A 705 -9.57 20.17 30.55
C ASP A 705 -10.97 20.81 30.48
N ALA A 706 -11.37 21.32 29.31
CA ALA A 706 -12.72 21.87 29.15
C ALA A 706 -13.81 20.80 29.40
N PRO A 707 -14.98 21.17 29.98
CA PRO A 707 -16.03 20.20 30.32
C PRO A 707 -16.60 19.47 29.09
N ILE A 708 -16.59 20.10 27.92
CA ILE A 708 -17.02 19.50 26.65
C ILE A 708 -16.14 18.30 26.24
N TYR A 709 -14.91 18.22 26.77
CA TYR A 709 -13.98 17.12 26.56
C TYR A 709 -13.95 16.14 27.75
N GLY A 710 -14.81 16.34 28.75
CA GLY A 710 -14.86 15.54 29.97
C GLY A 710 -13.81 15.95 31.01
N GLY A 711 -13.25 17.15 30.91
CA GLY A 711 -12.36 17.72 31.92
C GLY A 711 -13.09 18.41 33.07
N SER A 712 -12.34 18.92 34.04
CA SER A 712 -12.87 19.54 35.26
C SER A 712 -13.39 20.97 35.06
N GLY A 713 -13.01 21.62 33.95
CA GLY A 713 -13.39 22.99 33.63
C GLY A 713 -12.49 24.06 34.25
N ILE A 714 -11.32 23.68 34.78
CA ILE A 714 -10.30 24.63 35.21
C ILE A 714 -9.63 25.22 33.97
N GLY A 715 -9.37 26.53 33.96
CA GLY A 715 -8.80 27.22 32.81
C GLY A 715 -8.65 28.72 33.02
N ASN A 716 -8.42 29.46 31.94
CA ASN A 716 -8.10 30.88 31.97
C ASN A 716 -9.28 31.81 31.68
N LEU A 717 -10.52 31.30 31.71
CA LEU A 717 -11.75 32.06 31.45
C LEU A 717 -11.71 32.88 30.13
N GLY A 718 -11.12 32.29 29.09
CA GLY A 718 -11.03 32.87 27.74
C GLY A 718 -9.64 33.42 27.36
N GLY A 719 -8.79 33.72 28.33
CA GLY A 719 -7.42 34.18 28.07
C GLY A 719 -6.80 35.01 29.19
N LYS A 720 -5.59 35.51 28.99
CA LYS A 720 -4.85 36.32 29.98
C LYS A 720 -4.20 37.53 29.34
N TYR A 721 -4.19 38.65 30.07
CA TYR A 721 -3.35 39.80 29.76
C TYR A 721 -1.94 39.57 30.31
N THR A 722 -0.95 40.11 29.63
CA THR A 722 0.44 40.12 30.09
C THR A 722 0.66 41.08 31.25
N ASP A 723 1.52 40.68 32.19
CA ASP A 723 2.16 41.57 33.15
C ASP A 723 3.48 42.10 32.57
N ASP A 724 3.82 43.35 32.90
CA ASP A 724 5.15 43.95 32.69
C ASP A 724 6.17 43.37 33.69
N TYR A 725 6.34 42.04 33.63
CA TYR A 725 7.21 41.24 34.50
C TYR A 725 7.99 40.24 33.65
N GLY A 726 9.29 40.47 33.49
CA GLY A 726 10.15 39.58 32.71
C GLY A 726 10.52 38.30 33.44
N THR A 727 10.36 37.15 32.78
CA THR A 727 10.77 35.82 33.26
C THR A 727 11.10 34.89 32.09
N HIS A 728 11.76 33.75 32.35
CA HIS A 728 12.11 32.74 31.34
C HIS A 728 12.81 33.33 30.10
N GLY A 729 13.64 34.37 30.30
CA GLY A 729 14.34 35.06 29.21
C GLY A 729 13.45 35.94 28.30
N LYS A 730 12.20 36.21 28.71
CA LYS A 730 11.24 37.03 27.96
C LYS A 730 10.89 38.34 28.70
N PRO A 731 10.53 39.42 27.98
CA PRO A 731 10.24 40.73 28.57
C PRO A 731 8.92 40.79 29.37
N TYR A 732 7.92 39.97 29.01
CA TYR A 732 6.61 39.93 29.66
C TYR A 732 6.30 38.54 30.21
N SER A 733 5.22 38.42 30.98
CA SER A 733 4.72 37.11 31.43
C SER A 733 3.21 37.05 31.55
N LEU A 734 2.67 35.83 31.51
CA LEU A 734 1.28 35.51 31.81
C LEU A 734 1.20 34.76 33.13
N ASP A 735 0.20 35.08 33.95
CA ASP A 735 -0.18 34.29 35.12
C ASP A 735 -1.24 33.26 34.72
N VAL A 736 -0.77 32.13 34.19
CA VAL A 736 -1.60 31.08 33.58
C VAL A 736 -2.13 30.13 34.65
N THR A 737 -3.41 29.82 34.58
CA THR A 737 -3.95 28.64 35.25
C THR A 737 -3.66 27.43 34.37
N ALA A 738 -2.79 26.53 34.83
CA ALA A 738 -2.49 25.24 34.21
C ALA A 738 -3.39 24.15 34.83
N PRO A 739 -4.42 23.67 34.10
CA PRO A 739 -5.36 22.67 34.60
C PRO A 739 -4.67 21.30 34.86
N PRO A 740 -5.30 20.40 35.63
CA PRO A 740 -4.73 19.09 35.92
C PRO A 740 -4.70 18.20 34.67
N LEU A 741 -3.57 17.50 34.42
CA LEU A 741 -3.39 16.57 33.29
C LEU A 741 -3.88 17.17 31.96
N SER A 742 -3.30 18.29 31.57
CA SER A 742 -3.86 19.11 30.49
C SER A 742 -2.83 19.77 29.59
N VAL A 743 -3.31 20.23 28.43
CA VAL A 743 -2.62 21.12 27.51
C VAL A 743 -3.50 22.33 27.27
N VAL A 744 -2.91 23.52 27.42
CA VAL A 744 -3.51 24.81 27.12
C VAL A 744 -2.73 25.45 25.98
N VAL A 745 -3.45 25.95 24.97
CA VAL A 745 -2.87 26.70 23.84
C VAL A 745 -3.42 28.11 23.85
N LEU A 746 -2.52 29.08 23.85
CA LEU A 746 -2.78 30.50 23.95
C LEU A 746 -2.26 31.21 22.70
N LYS A 747 -3.14 31.94 22.01
CA LYS A 747 -2.77 32.73 20.82
C LYS A 747 -2.74 34.21 21.17
N TYR A 748 -1.64 34.87 20.84
CA TYR A 748 -1.55 36.33 20.93
C TYR A 748 -2.52 36.96 19.91
N ILE A 749 -3.36 37.88 20.36
CA ILE A 749 -4.32 38.59 19.47
C ILE A 749 -4.09 40.11 19.44
N GLY A 750 -2.99 40.59 20.01
CA GLY A 750 -2.72 42.02 20.14
C GLY A 750 -3.07 42.59 21.51
N GLU A 751 -2.81 43.88 21.69
CA GLU A 751 -3.45 44.67 22.73
C GLU A 751 -4.91 44.87 22.32
N ASP A 752 -5.84 44.13 22.93
CA ASP A 752 -7.26 44.42 22.70
C ASP A 752 -7.56 45.81 23.28
N ILE A 753 -7.77 46.78 22.38
CA ILE A 753 -8.11 48.17 22.70
C ILE A 753 -9.59 48.17 23.11
N GLY A 754 -9.84 47.90 24.39
CA GLY A 754 -11.17 47.78 24.97
C GLY A 754 -11.39 48.64 26.20
N GLU A 755 -10.98 49.91 26.18
CA GLU A 755 -11.72 50.95 26.91
C GLU A 755 -12.83 51.46 25.98
N ALA A 756 -14.07 51.07 26.30
CA ALA A 756 -15.27 51.83 25.94
C ALA A 756 -16.12 52.01 27.20
#